data_AF-A0A1S2RFI2-F1
#
_entry.id   AF-A0A1S2RFI2-F1
#
_cell.length_a   1.000
_cell.length_b   1.000
_cell.length_c   1.000
_cell.angle_alpha   90.00
_cell.angle_beta   90.00
_cell.angle_gamma   90.00
#
_symmetry.space_group_name_H-M   'P 1'
#
loop_
_entity.id
_entity.type
_entity.pdbx_description
1 polymer ?
#
loop_
_entity_poly.entity_id
_entity_poly.type
_entity_poly.pdbx_seq_one_letter_code
_entity_poly.pdbx_strand_id
1 'polypeptide(L)'
;MTKLEYITRPDLKDVKVSVITPVYNVEEYIKETLDSLVNQTLDQVEIIMVDDGSSDRSPEIIEEYANKYNNIVLIKQENSGPGEARNNGLEAARGEFISFVDSDDLLPPDSLEIMYNSALKEQADVIIGTSMSFNSRETWFIASHLNNGVYIRGEKNLVLNPELLFSLGPCNKLYSSNITKSLRFPKGIHVTEDQPFVIEAYLKAKKIYTVDKIIYKYRSRETETNLSLSQIVRVNSVKVLTDIFASLRLSDVLWEKYILNSVTRTDLKKSYYHRIVSADIWPAVRSAISSKDKDVQVKTFKLVLEWVKSLDSRLFNQLPILHRIMTYEIAERILLVTPEARKIYAEWLKVTFPLLNPGSLHALEISKKKPVFLAVKKAWKRNSLFPIFYYLSKIRLKKWKTKLRMAYARRVAFSFFKLLPVQKKITMATNKFPMLTDSFKNIYDELVEKRPDYVVKGHLKKKRNMKEFIKLYYDIATSKYLILDDYYRPLYKLKLPKRTEVIQIWHAAGAFKKFGHSAVGYQESNTREFEKNAHQNYSKAVVTSKEIIPHYSEAFDMPQKNIYPLGLARTDVFFNQETIEYVRNRYLSTYPMLKGKKVITYAPTFRGGPGQRASFNIKLNLTKMAKELSDEYILVLKLHPSVTKNVQIPEAAKDFVLNLSSNDINNVLMITDILISDYSSLVFEFSLMEKPMIFFAYDLEEYLVDRGFYYEYSDFVPGPIVKTTAEVIEQVKANQFDLKRIRSFKERFFDQLDGKSAERFVETLIEP
;
A
#
# COMPACT_ATOMS: atom_id res chain seq x y z
N MET A 1 -9.13 15.38 45.43
CA MET A 1 -9.96 14.50 44.58
C MET A 1 -11.12 15.33 44.10
N THR A 2 -11.16 15.65 42.82
CA THR A 2 -12.34 16.27 42.20
C THR A 2 -13.45 15.23 42.24
N LYS A 3 -14.62 15.59 42.78
CA LYS A 3 -15.77 14.68 42.84
C LYS A 3 -16.24 14.47 41.40
N LEU A 4 -16.16 13.24 40.88
CA LEU A 4 -16.65 12.92 39.53
C LEU A 4 -18.14 13.21 39.45
N GLU A 5 -18.56 13.96 38.43
CA GLU A 5 -19.96 14.26 38.17
C GLU A 5 -20.55 13.15 37.30
N TYR A 6 -21.29 12.24 37.94
CA TYR A 6 -22.02 11.18 37.26
C TYR A 6 -23.38 11.70 36.83
N ILE A 7 -23.64 11.72 35.53
CA ILE A 7 -24.97 12.02 34.99
C ILE A 7 -25.84 10.78 35.04
N THR A 8 -25.26 9.62 34.75
CA THR A 8 -25.90 8.30 34.90
C THR A 8 -24.96 7.33 35.58
N ARG A 9 -25.50 6.42 36.42
CA ARG A 9 -24.72 5.33 37.01
C ARG A 9 -25.62 4.11 37.29
N PRO A 10 -25.77 3.19 36.32
CA PRO A 10 -26.60 2.01 36.50
C PRO A 10 -26.05 1.06 37.57
N ASP A 11 -26.94 0.34 38.26
CA ASP A 11 -26.55 -0.72 39.21
C ASP A 11 -26.33 -2.04 38.45
N LEU A 12 -25.12 -2.23 37.91
CA LEU A 12 -24.71 -3.45 37.22
C LEU A 12 -24.01 -4.39 38.21
N LYS A 13 -24.49 -5.64 38.28
CA LYS A 13 -23.82 -6.72 39.01
C LYS A 13 -22.94 -7.54 38.06
N ASP A 14 -21.79 -7.99 38.56
CA ASP A 14 -20.88 -8.92 37.88
C ASP A 14 -20.42 -8.43 36.48
N VAL A 15 -19.96 -7.19 36.40
CA VAL A 15 -19.46 -6.59 35.15
C VAL A 15 -18.22 -7.34 34.66
N LYS A 16 -18.28 -7.90 33.45
CA LYS A 16 -17.16 -8.61 32.82
C LYS A 16 -16.13 -7.64 32.25
N VAL A 17 -16.60 -6.65 31.49
CA VAL A 17 -15.74 -5.67 30.82
C VAL A 17 -16.28 -4.26 31.03
N SER A 18 -15.42 -3.34 31.49
CA SER A 18 -15.68 -1.90 31.42
C SER A 18 -14.97 -1.32 30.19
N VAL A 19 -15.74 -0.78 29.26
CA VAL A 19 -15.24 -0.05 28.09
C VAL A 19 -15.15 1.43 28.43
N ILE A 20 -13.96 2.01 28.37
CA ILE A 20 -13.72 3.43 28.67
C ILE A 20 -13.48 4.20 27.38
N THR A 21 -14.28 5.24 27.17
CA THR A 21 -14.26 6.06 25.95
C THR A 21 -14.12 7.54 26.30
N PRO A 22 -12.96 8.18 26.04
CA PRO A 22 -12.82 9.63 26.18
C PRO A 22 -13.53 10.35 25.02
N VAL A 23 -14.29 11.40 25.34
CA VAL A 23 -15.14 12.14 24.40
C VAL A 23 -14.76 13.61 24.41
N TYR A 24 -14.50 14.19 23.24
CA TYR A 24 -14.32 15.63 23.09
C TYR A 24 -14.64 16.07 21.65
N ASN A 25 -15.74 16.79 21.45
CA ASN A 25 -16.16 17.35 20.17
C ASN A 25 -16.19 16.33 19.01
N VAL A 26 -17.02 15.29 19.14
CA VAL A 26 -17.11 14.14 18.24
C VAL A 26 -18.56 13.82 17.84
N GLU A 27 -19.45 14.82 17.81
CA GLU A 27 -20.88 14.62 17.49
C GLU A 27 -21.11 13.90 16.14
N GLU A 28 -20.18 14.08 15.18
CA GLU A 28 -20.20 13.43 13.87
C GLU A 28 -20.03 11.91 13.93
N TYR A 29 -19.32 11.38 14.94
CA TYR A 29 -18.88 9.98 14.98
C TYR A 29 -19.44 9.20 16.17
N ILE A 30 -19.76 9.89 17.27
CA ILE A 30 -20.08 9.27 18.56
C ILE A 30 -21.24 8.28 18.50
N LYS A 31 -22.22 8.52 17.63
CA LYS A 31 -23.37 7.65 17.43
C LYS A 31 -22.96 6.26 16.91
N GLU A 32 -22.13 6.21 15.87
CA GLU A 32 -21.63 4.94 15.31
C GLU A 32 -20.79 4.19 16.35
N THR A 33 -19.98 4.92 17.13
CA THR A 33 -19.19 4.35 18.23
C THR A 33 -20.11 3.71 19.27
N LEU A 34 -21.10 4.46 19.79
CA LEU A 34 -22.07 3.95 20.75
C LEU A 34 -22.83 2.73 20.22
N ASP A 35 -23.29 2.78 18.96
CA ASP A 35 -23.95 1.64 18.30
C ASP A 35 -23.03 0.40 18.26
N SER A 36 -21.73 0.56 18.02
CA SER A 36 -20.78 -0.56 18.03
C SER A 36 -20.56 -1.16 19.42
N LEU A 37 -20.67 -0.34 20.47
CA LEU A 37 -20.46 -0.76 21.85
C LEU A 37 -21.69 -1.44 22.46
N VAL A 38 -22.89 -0.90 22.24
CA VAL A 38 -24.13 -1.46 22.80
C VAL A 38 -24.55 -2.76 22.11
N ASN A 39 -24.08 -3.01 20.89
CA ASN A 39 -24.39 -4.21 20.10
C ASN A 39 -23.29 -5.30 20.18
N GLN A 40 -22.39 -5.25 21.18
CA GLN A 40 -21.42 -6.32 21.41
C GLN A 40 -22.13 -7.62 21.80
N THR A 41 -21.60 -8.77 21.36
CA THR A 41 -22.16 -10.09 21.68
C THR A 41 -21.91 -10.52 23.12
N LEU A 42 -20.92 -9.92 23.80
CA LEU A 42 -20.65 -10.16 25.21
C LEU A 42 -21.69 -9.46 26.09
N ASP A 43 -22.28 -10.19 27.03
CA ASP A 43 -23.14 -9.67 28.07
C ASP A 43 -22.35 -9.01 29.21
N GLN A 44 -23.06 -8.29 30.10
CA GLN A 44 -22.46 -7.70 31.31
C GLN A 44 -21.30 -6.73 31.02
N VAL A 45 -21.43 -5.96 29.94
CA VAL A 45 -20.49 -4.89 29.54
C VAL A 45 -20.96 -3.57 30.11
N GLU A 46 -20.08 -2.84 30.78
CA GLU A 46 -20.26 -1.46 31.23
C GLU A 46 -19.59 -0.50 30.24
N ILE A 47 -20.29 0.53 29.77
CA ILE A 47 -19.78 1.52 28.82
C ILE A 47 -19.63 2.86 29.53
N ILE A 48 -18.41 3.32 29.72
CA ILE A 48 -18.08 4.55 30.45
C ILE A 48 -17.64 5.61 29.44
N MET A 49 -18.52 6.59 29.23
CA MET A 49 -18.29 7.74 28.38
C MET A 49 -17.82 8.89 29.24
N VAL A 50 -16.61 9.40 28.99
CA VAL A 50 -16.03 10.52 29.76
C VAL A 50 -15.94 11.74 28.85
N ASP A 51 -16.91 12.63 29.00
CA ASP A 51 -16.95 13.91 28.28
C ASP A 51 -15.96 14.90 28.88
N ASP A 52 -14.94 15.23 28.10
CA ASP A 52 -13.83 16.13 28.46
C ASP A 52 -14.17 17.59 28.11
N GLY A 53 -15.39 18.01 28.44
CA GLY A 53 -15.88 19.37 28.25
C GLY A 53 -16.21 19.71 26.80
N SER A 54 -16.96 18.84 26.11
CA SER A 54 -17.39 19.11 24.74
C SER A 54 -18.28 20.36 24.65
N SER A 55 -18.14 21.07 23.52
CA SER A 55 -18.95 22.25 23.17
C SER A 55 -19.96 21.97 22.05
N ASP A 56 -19.98 20.74 21.52
CA ASP A 56 -20.91 20.26 20.50
C ASP A 56 -21.99 19.36 21.12
N ARG A 57 -22.78 18.66 20.29
CA ARG A 57 -23.87 17.80 20.78
C ARG A 57 -23.44 16.43 21.30
N SER A 58 -22.14 16.18 21.49
CA SER A 58 -21.64 14.87 21.94
C SER A 58 -22.28 14.43 23.27
N PRO A 59 -22.36 15.27 24.32
CA PRO A 59 -22.93 14.87 25.60
C PRO A 59 -24.42 14.53 25.50
N GLU A 60 -25.21 15.31 24.76
CA GLU A 60 -26.64 15.09 24.57
C GLU A 60 -26.91 13.76 23.87
N ILE A 61 -26.12 13.42 22.83
CA ILE A 61 -26.25 12.12 22.14
C ILE A 61 -25.94 10.97 23.11
N ILE A 62 -24.95 11.12 24.00
CA ILE A 62 -24.64 10.09 24.99
C ILE A 62 -25.77 9.95 26.03
N GLU A 63 -26.36 11.05 26.47
CA GLU A 63 -27.52 11.03 27.39
C GLU A 63 -28.73 10.34 26.75
N GLU A 64 -29.02 10.59 25.46
CA GLU A 64 -30.06 9.88 24.71
C GLU A 64 -29.84 8.36 24.72
N TYR A 65 -28.60 7.91 24.54
CA TYR A 65 -28.25 6.49 24.60
C TYR A 65 -28.33 5.93 26.03
N ALA A 66 -27.87 6.67 27.03
CA ALA A 66 -27.92 6.24 28.43
C ALA A 66 -29.36 6.11 28.97
N ASN A 67 -30.30 6.88 28.42
CA ASN A 67 -31.74 6.71 28.69
C ASN A 67 -32.32 5.44 28.04
N LYS A 68 -31.71 4.95 26.95
CA LYS A 68 -32.16 3.77 26.21
C LYS A 68 -31.50 2.47 26.71
N TYR A 69 -30.25 2.54 27.16
CA TYR A 69 -29.45 1.38 27.55
C TYR A 69 -28.96 1.52 28.99
N ASN A 70 -29.26 0.52 29.80
CA ASN A 70 -28.98 0.50 31.24
C ASN A 70 -27.53 0.13 31.58
N ASN A 71 -26.61 0.20 30.62
CA ASN A 71 -25.20 -0.14 30.83
C ASN A 71 -24.24 0.99 30.44
N ILE A 72 -24.77 2.20 30.21
CA ILE A 72 -23.98 3.38 29.86
C ILE A 72 -23.86 4.32 31.07
N VAL A 73 -22.63 4.71 31.39
CA VAL A 73 -22.24 5.67 32.41
C VAL A 73 -21.68 6.90 31.71
N LEU A 74 -22.31 8.06 31.91
CA LEU A 74 -21.77 9.34 31.45
C LEU A 74 -21.14 10.11 32.61
N ILE A 75 -19.88 10.49 32.44
CA ILE A 75 -19.12 11.36 33.33
C ILE A 75 -18.79 12.64 32.59
N LYS A 76 -19.04 13.81 33.21
CA LYS A 76 -18.62 15.11 32.68
C LYS A 76 -17.44 15.65 33.48
N GLN A 77 -16.49 16.28 32.78
CA GLN A 77 -15.36 16.98 33.40
C GLN A 77 -14.98 18.23 32.61
N GLU A 78 -14.20 19.12 33.22
CA GLU A 78 -13.55 20.22 32.49
C GLU A 78 -12.45 19.69 31.57
N ASN A 79 -12.27 20.33 30.40
CA ASN A 79 -11.30 19.91 29.39
C ASN A 79 -9.88 19.81 29.97
N SER A 80 -9.39 18.58 30.07
CA SER A 80 -8.11 18.23 30.71
C SER A 80 -7.27 17.27 29.85
N GLY A 81 -7.79 16.88 28.68
CA GLY A 81 -7.14 16.00 27.71
C GLY A 81 -7.52 14.52 27.88
N PRO A 82 -7.27 13.71 26.82
CA PRO A 82 -7.75 12.33 26.75
C PRO A 82 -7.14 11.42 27.82
N GLY A 83 -5.91 11.69 28.27
CA GLY A 83 -5.28 10.94 29.36
C GLY A 83 -6.04 11.07 30.69
N GLU A 84 -6.44 12.28 31.06
CA GLU A 84 -7.21 12.52 32.29
C GLU A 84 -8.63 11.94 32.18
N ALA A 85 -9.27 12.07 31.02
CA ALA A 85 -10.57 11.44 30.77
C ALA A 85 -10.50 9.91 30.94
N ARG A 86 -9.47 9.25 30.38
CA ARG A 86 -9.25 7.81 30.57
C ARG A 86 -8.95 7.45 32.04
N ASN A 87 -8.20 8.29 32.77
CA ASN A 87 -7.95 8.09 34.21
C ASN A 87 -9.25 8.13 35.02
N ASN A 88 -10.12 9.10 34.76
CA ASN A 88 -11.41 9.22 35.44
C ASN A 88 -12.35 8.05 35.10
N GLY A 89 -12.31 7.58 33.85
CA GLY A 89 -12.99 6.34 33.46
C GLY A 89 -12.46 5.11 34.20
N LEU A 90 -11.14 5.01 34.42
CA LEU A 90 -10.53 3.91 35.18
C LEU A 90 -10.97 3.91 36.65
N GLU A 91 -11.13 5.08 37.28
CA GLU A 91 -11.63 5.18 38.67
C GLU A 91 -13.11 4.75 38.78
N ALA A 92 -13.88 4.95 37.71
CA ALA A 92 -15.30 4.59 37.66
C ALA A 92 -15.55 3.12 37.31
N ALA A 93 -14.59 2.46 36.65
CA ALA A 93 -14.74 1.12 36.11
C ALA A 93 -14.93 0.04 37.18
N ARG A 94 -15.92 -0.84 36.94
CA ARG A 94 -16.26 -1.97 37.82
C ARG A 94 -15.94 -3.35 37.22
N GLY A 95 -15.56 -3.40 35.95
CA GLY A 95 -15.34 -4.64 35.21
C GLY A 95 -14.18 -5.48 35.73
N GLU A 96 -14.26 -6.80 35.53
CA GLU A 96 -13.12 -7.70 35.71
C GLU A 96 -11.96 -7.34 34.77
N PHE A 97 -12.30 -6.88 33.56
CA PHE A 97 -11.38 -6.37 32.56
C PHE A 97 -11.74 -4.97 32.08
N ILE A 98 -10.74 -4.26 31.56
CA ILE A 98 -10.84 -2.91 30.99
C ILE A 98 -10.52 -2.96 29.51
N SER A 99 -11.32 -2.27 28.70
CA SER A 99 -11.04 -1.99 27.29
C SER A 99 -11.10 -0.49 27.04
N PHE A 100 -10.19 0.05 26.22
CA PHE A 100 -10.26 1.44 25.77
C PHE A 100 -10.73 1.51 24.33
N VAL A 101 -11.62 2.46 24.04
CA VAL A 101 -12.12 2.74 22.69
C VAL A 101 -12.10 4.25 22.50
N ASP A 102 -11.55 4.72 21.39
CA ASP A 102 -11.62 6.14 21.06
C ASP A 102 -13.02 6.47 20.51
N SER A 103 -13.51 7.68 20.79
CA SER A 103 -14.91 8.06 20.55
C SER A 103 -15.32 8.17 19.08
N ASP A 104 -14.37 8.04 18.16
CA ASP A 104 -14.56 7.99 16.70
C ASP A 104 -14.29 6.62 16.09
N ASP A 105 -13.88 5.63 16.88
CA ASP A 105 -13.52 4.28 16.43
C ASP A 105 -14.66 3.27 16.62
N LEU A 106 -14.50 2.07 16.04
CA LEU A 106 -15.52 1.02 16.11
C LEU A 106 -14.94 -0.30 16.61
N LEU A 107 -15.77 -1.06 17.33
CA LEU A 107 -15.53 -2.47 17.61
C LEU A 107 -16.36 -3.37 16.67
N PRO A 108 -15.77 -4.39 16.04
CA PRO A 108 -16.52 -5.54 15.52
C PRO A 108 -17.48 -6.13 16.57
N PRO A 109 -18.65 -6.70 16.19
CA PRO A 109 -19.67 -7.14 17.14
C PRO A 109 -19.20 -8.17 18.17
N ASP A 110 -18.25 -9.03 17.80
CA ASP A 110 -17.72 -10.13 18.62
C ASP A 110 -16.40 -9.78 19.33
N SER A 111 -15.95 -8.52 19.25
CA SER A 111 -14.65 -8.08 19.77
C SER A 111 -14.48 -8.36 21.25
N LEU A 112 -15.41 -7.89 22.08
CA LEU A 112 -15.29 -8.03 23.53
C LEU A 112 -15.41 -9.50 23.95
N GLU A 113 -16.28 -10.27 23.30
CA GLU A 113 -16.46 -11.70 23.58
C GLU A 113 -15.19 -12.49 23.24
N ILE A 114 -14.60 -12.28 22.05
CA ILE A 114 -13.35 -12.92 21.64
C ILE A 114 -12.25 -12.61 22.66
N MET A 115 -12.10 -11.34 23.04
CA MET A 115 -11.05 -10.92 23.97
C MET A 115 -11.27 -11.50 25.37
N TYR A 116 -12.49 -11.43 25.90
CA TYR A 116 -12.83 -11.94 27.23
C TYR A 116 -12.63 -13.45 27.32
N ASN A 117 -13.19 -14.21 26.37
CA ASN A 117 -13.02 -15.67 26.33
C ASN A 117 -11.55 -16.07 26.19
N SER A 118 -10.76 -15.31 25.41
CA SER A 118 -9.33 -15.55 25.29
C SER A 118 -8.58 -15.24 26.60
N ALA A 119 -8.95 -14.17 27.30
CA ALA A 119 -8.35 -13.81 28.59
C ALA A 119 -8.57 -14.91 29.63
N LEU A 120 -9.81 -15.43 29.73
CA LEU A 120 -10.13 -16.52 30.66
C LEU A 120 -9.43 -17.82 30.27
N LYS A 121 -9.51 -18.22 28.99
CA LYS A 121 -8.92 -19.47 28.50
C LYS A 121 -7.41 -19.50 28.71
N GLU A 122 -6.73 -18.41 28.35
CA GLU A 122 -5.27 -18.35 28.37
C GLU A 122 -4.73 -17.84 29.72
N GLN A 123 -5.61 -17.40 30.63
CA GLN A 123 -5.26 -16.77 31.91
C GLN A 123 -4.30 -15.60 31.72
N ALA A 124 -4.61 -14.73 30.74
CA ALA A 124 -3.76 -13.61 30.35
C ALA A 124 -4.20 -12.31 31.04
N ASP A 125 -3.23 -11.53 31.51
CA ASP A 125 -3.48 -10.20 32.08
C ASP A 125 -3.73 -9.14 31.01
N VAL A 126 -3.20 -9.36 29.81
CA VAL A 126 -3.41 -8.48 28.64
C VAL A 126 -3.67 -9.32 27.41
N ILE A 127 -4.82 -9.10 26.77
CA ILE A 127 -5.10 -9.59 25.42
C ILE A 127 -4.86 -8.48 24.43
N ILE A 128 -4.21 -8.80 23.31
CA ILE A 128 -4.00 -7.89 22.18
C ILE A 128 -4.63 -8.53 20.96
N GLY A 129 -5.47 -7.81 20.23
CA GLY A 129 -5.92 -8.29 18.92
C GLY A 129 -5.53 -7.37 17.77
N THR A 130 -5.92 -7.79 16.57
CA THR A 130 -5.53 -7.10 15.34
C THR A 130 -6.40 -5.85 15.14
N SER A 131 -5.74 -4.76 14.75
CA SER A 131 -6.41 -3.52 14.34
C SER A 131 -6.33 -3.33 12.83
N MET A 132 -7.40 -2.79 12.27
CA MET A 132 -7.43 -2.25 10.93
C MET A 132 -7.81 -0.77 10.98
N SER A 133 -7.35 0.00 10.01
CA SER A 133 -7.86 1.34 9.77
C SER A 133 -8.99 1.28 8.76
N PHE A 134 -9.94 2.20 8.87
CA PHE A 134 -11.02 2.38 7.90
C PHE A 134 -11.30 3.87 7.71
N ASN A 135 -11.94 4.22 6.61
CA ASN A 135 -12.68 5.47 6.50
C ASN A 135 -13.94 5.19 5.68
N SER A 136 -14.66 6.20 5.21
CA SER A 136 -15.81 5.97 4.31
C SER A 136 -15.37 5.08 3.13
N ARG A 137 -14.19 5.41 2.59
CA ARG A 137 -13.11 4.62 1.99
C ARG A 137 -13.10 3.10 1.93
N GLU A 138 -11.86 2.71 2.07
CA GLU A 138 -11.36 1.38 2.20
C GLU A 138 -11.22 1.05 3.68
N THR A 139 -10.96 -0.23 3.92
CA THR A 139 -10.38 -0.74 5.15
C THR A 139 -9.02 -1.34 4.83
N TRP A 140 -8.00 -1.03 5.64
CA TRP A 140 -6.64 -1.51 5.45
C TRP A 140 -5.97 -1.85 6.77
N PHE A 141 -5.05 -2.80 6.75
CA PHE A 141 -4.27 -3.14 7.94
C PHE A 141 -3.25 -2.06 8.28
N ILE A 142 -2.99 -1.91 9.58
CA ILE A 142 -1.91 -1.04 10.07
C ILE A 142 -0.57 -1.67 9.70
N ALA A 143 0.15 -1.04 8.76
CA ALA A 143 1.36 -1.61 8.17
C ALA A 143 2.45 -1.93 9.19
N SER A 144 2.60 -1.13 10.26
CA SER A 144 3.56 -1.43 11.34
C SER A 144 3.21 -2.70 12.11
N HIS A 145 1.92 -2.98 12.33
CA HIS A 145 1.49 -4.21 13.00
C HIS A 145 1.80 -5.43 12.14
N LEU A 146 1.48 -5.37 10.84
CA LEU A 146 1.76 -6.47 9.89
C LEU A 146 3.25 -6.72 9.71
N ASN A 147 4.04 -5.66 9.42
CA ASN A 147 5.45 -5.79 9.07
C ASN A 147 6.31 -6.31 10.23
N ASN A 148 5.86 -6.14 11.48
CA ASN A 148 6.57 -6.59 12.67
C ASN A 148 5.93 -7.82 13.33
N GLY A 149 4.85 -8.38 12.75
CA GLY A 149 4.25 -9.60 13.28
C GLY A 149 3.48 -9.44 14.59
N VAL A 150 2.93 -8.25 14.87
CA VAL A 150 2.14 -7.98 16.09
C VAL A 150 0.89 -8.86 16.18
N TYR A 151 0.34 -9.28 15.04
CA TYR A 151 -0.87 -10.11 14.93
C TYR A 151 -0.60 -11.61 15.15
N ILE A 152 0.67 -12.02 15.29
CA ILE A 152 1.02 -13.43 15.44
C ILE A 152 0.45 -13.94 16.76
N ARG A 153 -0.54 -14.82 16.64
CA ARG A 153 -1.22 -15.43 17.77
C ARG A 153 -0.24 -16.16 18.68
N GLY A 154 -0.45 -16.03 19.98
CA GLY A 154 0.28 -16.81 20.98
C GLY A 154 0.59 -16.00 22.22
N GLU A 155 1.21 -16.67 23.18
CA GLU A 155 1.73 -16.05 24.39
C GLU A 155 2.91 -15.13 24.08
N LYS A 156 2.94 -13.98 24.75
CA LYS A 156 3.92 -12.92 24.55
C LYS A 156 4.39 -12.39 25.90
N ASN A 157 5.59 -11.84 25.91
CA ASN A 157 6.03 -10.89 26.92
C ASN A 157 6.90 -9.82 26.25
N LEU A 158 6.96 -8.62 26.83
CA LEU A 158 7.63 -7.49 26.17
C LEU A 158 9.11 -7.74 25.88
N VAL A 159 9.80 -8.49 26.75
CA VAL A 159 11.24 -8.79 26.64
C VAL A 159 11.54 -9.68 25.43
N LEU A 160 10.82 -10.79 25.28
CA LEU A 160 11.00 -11.76 24.20
C LEU A 160 10.28 -11.34 22.92
N ASN A 161 9.29 -10.45 23.04
CA ASN A 161 8.44 -10.00 21.94
C ASN A 161 8.47 -8.47 21.81
N PRO A 162 9.62 -7.87 21.45
CA PRO A 162 9.73 -6.42 21.29
C PRO A 162 8.87 -5.88 20.14
N GLU A 163 8.30 -6.73 19.29
CA GLU A 163 7.28 -6.34 18.31
C GLU A 163 6.05 -5.67 18.97
N LEU A 164 5.77 -5.96 20.24
CA LEU A 164 4.70 -5.32 21.00
C LEU A 164 4.84 -3.79 21.09
N LEU A 165 6.07 -3.26 20.98
CA LEU A 165 6.36 -1.82 20.94
C LEU A 165 5.80 -1.13 19.68
N PHE A 166 5.35 -1.89 18.68
CA PHE A 166 4.66 -1.35 17.52
C PHE A 166 3.14 -1.22 17.73
N SER A 167 2.59 -1.71 18.86
CA SER A 167 1.19 -1.55 19.27
C SER A 167 1.12 -0.95 20.69
N LEU A 168 1.40 0.36 20.78
CA LEU A 168 1.42 1.13 22.03
C LEU A 168 0.19 2.02 22.25
N GLY A 169 -0.79 1.99 21.33
CA GLY A 169 -2.10 2.57 21.59
C GLY A 169 -2.82 1.81 22.72
N PRO A 170 -3.64 2.47 23.55
CA PRO A 170 -4.29 1.82 24.68
C PRO A 170 -5.46 0.93 24.22
N CYS A 171 -5.99 1.25 23.04
CA CYS A 171 -7.04 0.52 22.35
C CYS A 171 -6.56 -0.85 21.87
N ASN A 172 -7.42 -1.57 21.16
CA ASN A 172 -7.16 -2.91 20.60
C ASN A 172 -6.72 -3.98 21.61
N LYS A 173 -7.02 -3.76 22.89
CA LYS A 173 -6.54 -4.55 24.02
C LYS A 173 -7.60 -4.69 25.09
N LEU A 174 -7.53 -5.82 25.79
CA LEU A 174 -8.27 -6.07 27.02
C LEU A 174 -7.27 -6.26 28.16
N TYR A 175 -7.40 -5.48 29.22
CA TYR A 175 -6.48 -5.48 30.38
C TYR A 175 -7.21 -6.00 31.61
N SER A 176 -6.58 -6.85 32.42
CA SER A 176 -7.13 -7.21 33.72
C SER A 176 -7.22 -5.97 34.61
N SER A 177 -8.35 -5.80 35.30
CA SER A 177 -8.52 -4.70 36.25
C SER A 177 -7.52 -4.74 37.41
N ASN A 178 -6.95 -5.91 37.71
CA ASN A 178 -5.91 -6.04 38.72
C ASN A 178 -4.62 -5.29 38.35
N ILE A 179 -4.27 -5.24 37.06
CA ILE A 179 -3.08 -4.50 36.62
C ILE A 179 -3.39 -3.01 36.46
N THR A 180 -4.57 -2.64 35.94
CA THR A 180 -4.90 -1.24 35.60
C THR A 180 -5.20 -0.36 36.81
N LYS A 181 -5.65 -0.91 37.95
CA LYS A 181 -5.92 -0.15 39.19
C LYS A 181 -4.78 0.77 39.61
N SER A 182 -3.54 0.36 39.37
CA SER A 182 -2.32 1.12 39.74
C SER A 182 -1.70 1.93 38.58
N LEU A 183 -2.32 1.93 37.40
CA LEU A 183 -1.82 2.59 36.20
C LEU A 183 -2.57 3.89 35.95
N ARG A 184 -1.87 4.94 35.54
CA ARG A 184 -2.47 6.20 35.14
C ARG A 184 -1.81 6.70 33.85
N PHE A 185 -2.62 7.27 32.97
CA PHE A 185 -2.13 8.08 31.85
C PHE A 185 -1.47 9.34 32.41
N PRO A 186 -0.33 9.78 31.85
CA PRO A 186 0.41 10.91 32.36
C PRO A 186 -0.30 12.23 32.10
N LYS A 187 -0.32 13.11 33.11
CA LYS A 187 -0.87 14.47 32.99
C LYS A 187 0.01 15.36 32.12
N GLY A 188 -0.61 16.27 31.36
CA GLY A 188 0.08 17.28 30.56
C GLY A 188 0.77 16.77 29.30
N ILE A 189 0.53 15.51 28.90
CA ILE A 189 0.94 14.94 27.62
C ILE A 189 -0.35 14.74 26.79
N HIS A 190 -0.41 15.33 25.60
CA HIS A 190 -1.61 15.26 24.74
C HIS A 190 -1.43 14.34 23.54
N VAL A 191 -0.18 14.07 23.16
CA VAL A 191 0.19 13.12 22.11
C VAL A 191 1.15 12.12 22.72
N THR A 192 0.95 10.83 22.48
CA THR A 192 1.78 9.75 23.04
C THR A 192 1.64 9.55 24.56
N GLU A 193 0.55 10.04 25.16
CA GLU A 193 0.17 9.80 26.56
C GLU A 193 -0.16 8.33 26.81
N ASP A 194 -0.56 7.62 25.77
CA ASP A 194 -0.83 6.19 25.76
C ASP A 194 0.42 5.34 26.01
N GLN A 195 1.57 5.72 25.44
CA GLN A 195 2.76 4.87 25.43
C GLN A 195 3.25 4.49 26.84
N PRO A 196 3.41 5.42 27.80
CA PRO A 196 3.86 5.06 29.15
C PRO A 196 2.86 4.14 29.86
N PHE A 197 1.56 4.37 29.69
CA PHE A 197 0.51 3.52 30.27
C PHE A 197 0.60 2.09 29.74
N VAL A 198 0.66 1.91 28.41
CA VAL A 198 0.68 0.59 27.77
C VAL A 198 1.99 -0.14 28.05
N ILE A 199 3.12 0.59 28.05
CA ILE A 199 4.42 0.04 28.44
C ILE A 199 4.38 -0.49 29.87
N GLU A 200 3.86 0.28 30.83
CA GLU A 200 3.77 -0.17 32.22
C GLU A 200 2.81 -1.36 32.37
N ALA A 201 1.69 -1.37 31.62
CA ALA A 201 0.78 -2.51 31.57
C ALA A 201 1.48 -3.79 31.09
N TYR A 202 2.24 -3.71 29.99
CA TYR A 202 3.01 -4.85 29.47
C TYR A 202 4.10 -5.33 30.43
N LEU A 203 4.74 -4.41 31.16
CA LEU A 203 5.79 -4.73 32.14
C LEU A 203 5.21 -5.37 33.41
N LYS A 204 3.97 -5.03 33.79
CA LYS A 204 3.27 -5.63 34.95
C LYS A 204 2.56 -6.95 34.62
N ALA A 205 2.16 -7.14 33.37
CA ALA A 205 1.49 -8.36 32.93
C ALA A 205 2.40 -9.57 33.12
N LYS A 206 1.93 -10.61 33.82
CA LYS A 206 2.59 -11.90 33.91
C LYS A 206 2.45 -12.65 32.59
N LYS A 207 1.29 -12.52 31.94
CA LYS A 207 1.01 -13.13 30.64
C LYS A 207 0.29 -12.15 29.71
N ILE A 208 0.88 -11.94 28.54
CA ILE A 208 0.25 -11.25 27.41
C ILE A 208 -0.11 -12.31 26.38
N TYR A 209 -1.28 -12.21 25.75
CA TYR A 209 -1.65 -13.11 24.67
C TYR A 209 -2.21 -12.34 23.48
N THR A 210 -1.69 -12.66 22.29
CA THR A 210 -2.17 -12.09 21.04
C THR A 210 -3.18 -13.01 20.37
N VAL A 211 -4.28 -12.45 19.87
CA VAL A 211 -5.24 -13.14 18.99
C VAL A 211 -5.08 -12.70 17.53
N ASP A 212 -5.29 -13.62 16.60
CA ASP A 212 -5.24 -13.38 15.14
C ASP A 212 -6.58 -12.88 14.56
N LYS A 213 -7.42 -12.29 15.42
CA LYS A 213 -8.73 -11.73 15.08
C LYS A 213 -8.68 -10.22 15.04
N ILE A 214 -9.44 -9.64 14.12
CA ILE A 214 -9.65 -8.19 14.06
C ILE A 214 -10.63 -7.85 15.17
N ILE A 215 -10.19 -7.07 16.15
CA ILE A 215 -11.02 -6.66 17.29
C ILE A 215 -11.18 -5.15 17.39
N TYR A 216 -10.52 -4.38 16.51
CA TYR A 216 -10.56 -2.92 16.57
C TYR A 216 -10.49 -2.29 15.17
N LYS A 217 -11.34 -1.31 14.92
CA LYS A 217 -11.36 -0.52 13.67
C LYS A 217 -11.06 0.94 13.98
N TYR A 218 -9.92 1.41 13.49
CA TYR A 218 -9.42 2.77 13.65
C TYR A 218 -9.92 3.69 12.53
N ARG A 219 -10.67 4.74 12.85
CA ARG A 219 -11.22 5.67 11.86
C ARG A 219 -10.18 6.69 11.43
N SER A 220 -9.90 6.73 10.13
CA SER A 220 -9.15 7.81 9.51
C SER A 220 -10.12 8.89 9.05
N ARG A 221 -10.26 9.98 9.82
CA ARG A 221 -11.13 11.10 9.45
C ARG A 221 -10.69 11.74 8.13
N GLU A 222 -11.64 12.09 7.27
CA GLU A 222 -11.37 12.60 5.92
C GLU A 222 -11.33 14.13 5.83
N THR A 223 -11.89 14.83 6.82
CA THR A 223 -12.01 16.30 6.82
C THR A 223 -10.73 16.97 7.28
N GLU A 224 -10.30 18.02 6.59
CA GLU A 224 -9.13 18.83 7.00
C GLU A 224 -9.41 19.71 8.24
N THR A 225 -10.68 19.94 8.57
CA THR A 225 -11.13 20.80 9.68
C THR A 225 -11.35 20.06 11.00
N ASN A 226 -11.55 18.73 10.98
CA ASN A 226 -11.80 17.90 12.16
C ASN A 226 -10.84 16.69 12.18
N LEU A 227 -9.54 16.96 12.27
CA LEU A 227 -8.49 15.93 12.30
C LEU A 227 -8.44 15.26 13.68
N SER A 228 -8.29 13.93 13.73
CA SER A 228 -7.99 13.22 14.97
C SER A 228 -6.61 13.61 15.52
N LEU A 229 -6.35 13.37 16.81
CA LEU A 229 -5.05 13.65 17.43
C LEU A 229 -3.88 12.97 16.71
N SER A 230 -4.09 11.74 16.19
CA SER A 230 -3.08 11.01 15.42
C SER A 230 -2.76 11.68 14.06
N GLN A 231 -3.72 12.43 13.50
CA GLN A 231 -3.58 13.16 12.24
C GLN A 231 -3.01 14.58 12.46
N ILE A 232 -3.25 15.19 13.63
CA ILE A 232 -2.72 16.50 14.06
C ILE A 232 -1.18 16.49 14.17
N VAL A 233 -0.54 15.31 14.26
CA VAL A 233 0.92 15.14 14.20
C VAL A 233 1.56 15.89 13.00
N ARG A 234 0.79 16.13 11.93
CA ARG A 234 1.24 16.86 10.75
C ARG A 234 1.10 18.38 10.85
N VAL A 235 0.29 18.90 11.77
CA VAL A 235 -0.09 20.33 11.84
C VAL A 235 0.78 21.10 12.84
N ASN A 236 1.18 20.50 13.97
CA ASN A 236 1.98 21.19 15.00
C ASN A 236 3.17 20.34 15.50
N SER A 237 4.24 20.30 14.71
CA SER A 237 5.44 19.50 15.01
C SER A 237 6.15 19.88 16.32
N VAL A 238 6.02 21.13 16.78
CA VAL A 238 6.68 21.60 18.01
C VAL A 238 6.00 21.01 19.24
N LYS A 239 4.67 21.13 19.35
CA LYS A 239 3.91 20.55 20.47
C LYS A 239 4.09 19.03 20.52
N VAL A 240 3.97 18.38 19.36
CA VAL A 240 4.11 16.92 19.24
C VAL A 240 5.48 16.42 19.73
N LEU A 241 6.57 17.08 19.35
CA LEU A 241 7.91 16.67 19.81
C LEU A 241 8.11 16.90 21.31
N THR A 242 7.56 17.98 21.86
CA THR A 242 7.60 18.22 23.32
C THR A 242 6.94 17.07 24.08
N ASP A 243 5.74 16.66 23.64
CA ASP A 243 4.97 15.58 24.25
C ASP A 243 5.68 14.22 24.08
N ILE A 244 6.21 13.92 22.88
CA ILE A 244 7.02 12.72 22.62
C ILE A 244 8.23 12.64 23.57
N PHE A 245 8.95 13.74 23.76
CA PHE A 245 10.12 13.74 24.64
C PHE A 245 9.74 13.63 26.12
N ALA A 246 8.58 14.14 26.52
CA ALA A 246 8.04 13.92 27.85
C ALA A 246 7.66 12.44 28.07
N SER A 247 6.97 11.84 27.10
CA SER A 247 6.59 10.42 27.09
C SER A 247 7.82 9.49 27.15
N LEU A 248 8.88 9.83 26.41
CA LEU A 248 10.17 9.12 26.46
C LEU A 248 10.79 9.12 27.86
N ARG A 249 10.82 10.28 28.54
CA ARG A 249 11.39 10.38 29.90
C ARG A 249 10.62 9.51 30.89
N LEU A 250 9.29 9.48 30.80
CA LEU A 250 8.46 8.63 31.65
C LEU A 250 8.70 7.15 31.35
N SER A 251 8.76 6.78 30.07
CA SER A 251 9.05 5.41 29.63
C SER A 251 10.43 4.95 30.14
N ASP A 252 11.42 5.85 30.14
CA ASP A 252 12.76 5.58 30.67
C ASP A 252 12.76 5.22 32.16
N VAL A 253 11.94 5.90 32.97
CA VAL A 253 11.75 5.55 34.39
C VAL A 253 11.14 4.15 34.52
N LEU A 254 10.21 3.77 33.65
CA LEU A 254 9.60 2.43 33.66
C LEU A 254 10.61 1.32 33.35
N TRP A 255 11.50 1.54 32.38
CA TRP A 255 12.55 0.58 32.05
C TRP A 255 13.49 0.33 33.25
N GLU A 256 13.88 1.39 33.95
CA GLU A 256 14.71 1.31 35.15
C GLU A 256 13.99 0.61 36.31
N LYS A 257 12.69 0.87 36.47
CA LYS A 257 11.86 0.31 37.55
C LYS A 257 11.60 -1.19 37.38
N TYR A 258 11.29 -1.64 36.17
CA TYR A 258 10.80 -3.01 35.95
C TYR A 258 11.84 -3.98 35.38
N ILE A 259 12.88 -3.49 34.70
CA ILE A 259 13.89 -4.35 34.07
C ILE A 259 15.23 -4.20 34.79
N LEU A 260 15.46 -5.08 35.77
CA LEU A 260 16.69 -5.09 36.57
C LEU A 260 17.92 -5.52 35.78
N ASN A 261 17.75 -6.40 34.78
CA ASN A 261 18.84 -6.83 33.92
C ASN A 261 19.24 -5.72 32.94
N SER A 262 20.43 -5.14 33.13
CA SER A 262 20.91 -3.98 32.36
C SER A 262 21.05 -4.24 30.85
N VAL A 263 21.38 -5.46 30.44
CA VAL A 263 21.49 -5.84 29.02
C VAL A 263 20.11 -5.85 28.37
N THR A 264 19.17 -6.57 28.98
CA THR A 264 17.77 -6.66 28.52
C THR A 264 17.13 -5.27 28.44
N ARG A 265 17.38 -4.44 29.46
CA ARG A 265 16.91 -3.06 29.51
C ARG A 265 17.45 -2.22 28.35
N THR A 266 18.74 -2.38 28.05
CA THR A 266 19.39 -1.68 26.93
C THR A 266 18.78 -2.10 25.59
N ASP A 267 18.53 -3.40 25.38
CA ASP A 267 17.96 -3.90 24.13
C ASP A 267 16.50 -3.47 23.92
N LEU A 268 15.69 -3.46 25.00
CA LEU A 268 14.33 -2.92 24.95
C LEU A 268 14.32 -1.42 24.69
N LYS A 269 15.16 -0.64 25.40
CA LYS A 269 15.32 0.80 25.13
C LYS A 269 15.70 1.05 23.69
N LYS A 270 16.67 0.32 23.15
CA LYS A 270 17.06 0.42 21.74
C LYS A 270 15.88 0.16 20.79
N SER A 271 15.10 -0.89 21.05
CA SER A 271 13.94 -1.25 20.22
C SER A 271 12.85 -0.17 20.26
N TYR A 272 12.55 0.34 21.45
CA TYR A 272 11.59 1.42 21.65
C TYR A 272 12.03 2.73 20.99
N TYR A 273 13.28 3.14 21.19
CA TYR A 273 13.84 4.34 20.58
C TYR A 273 13.91 4.23 19.06
N HIS A 274 14.22 3.04 18.52
CA HIS A 274 14.17 2.83 17.07
C HIS A 274 12.74 3.05 16.53
N ARG A 275 11.73 2.46 17.19
CA ARG A 275 10.32 2.66 16.84
C ARG A 275 9.94 4.13 16.91
N ILE A 276 10.19 4.81 18.04
CA ILE A 276 9.74 6.19 18.25
C ILE A 276 10.42 7.19 17.30
N VAL A 277 11.70 7.00 17.00
CA VAL A 277 12.42 7.83 16.04
C VAL A 277 11.82 7.66 14.64
N SER A 278 11.49 6.42 14.27
CA SER A 278 10.97 6.11 12.94
C SER A 278 9.50 6.50 12.75
N ALA A 279 8.67 6.29 13.76
CA ALA A 279 7.22 6.38 13.70
C ALA A 279 6.67 7.74 14.13
N ASP A 280 7.35 8.45 15.04
CA ASP A 280 6.81 9.69 15.64
C ASP A 280 7.72 10.90 15.39
N ILE A 281 9.01 10.80 15.75
CA ILE A 281 9.95 11.93 15.63
C ILE A 281 10.20 12.29 14.16
N TRP A 282 10.49 11.29 13.30
CA TRP A 282 10.81 11.57 11.90
C TRP A 282 9.63 12.18 11.12
N PRO A 283 8.38 11.70 11.24
CA PRO A 283 7.23 12.38 10.65
C PRO A 283 7.07 13.83 11.12
N ALA A 284 7.24 14.12 12.42
CA ALA A 284 7.16 15.49 12.95
C ALA A 284 8.27 16.39 12.35
N VAL A 285 9.51 15.92 12.30
CA VAL A 285 10.64 16.65 11.69
C VAL A 285 10.40 16.88 10.19
N ARG A 286 9.90 15.87 9.48
CA ARG A 286 9.59 15.98 8.05
C ARG A 286 8.46 16.97 7.78
N SER A 287 7.45 17.01 8.66
CA SER A 287 6.36 17.98 8.56
C SER A 287 6.91 19.41 8.72
N ALA A 288 7.76 19.64 9.72
CA ALA A 288 8.41 20.93 9.92
C ALA A 288 9.22 21.38 8.68
N ILE A 289 9.98 20.47 8.06
CA ILE A 289 10.72 20.78 6.82
C ILE A 289 9.77 21.22 5.69
N SER A 290 8.53 20.74 5.69
CA SER A 290 7.54 20.99 4.65
C SER A 290 6.69 22.25 4.90
N SER A 291 6.57 22.72 6.15
CA SER A 291 5.66 23.82 6.55
C SER A 291 6.04 25.20 6.00
N LYS A 292 7.28 25.40 5.52
CA LYS A 292 7.88 26.69 5.12
C LYS A 292 7.94 27.77 6.22
N ASP A 293 7.30 27.56 7.36
CA ASP A 293 7.34 28.43 8.52
C ASP A 293 8.71 28.35 9.22
N LYS A 294 9.41 29.50 9.31
CA LYS A 294 10.75 29.58 9.88
C LYS A 294 10.76 29.23 11.37
N ASP A 295 9.75 29.64 12.13
CA ASP A 295 9.71 29.52 13.58
C ASP A 295 9.39 28.08 13.97
N VAL A 296 8.49 27.43 13.23
CA VAL A 296 8.22 25.99 13.35
C VAL A 296 9.49 25.18 13.07
N GLN A 297 10.22 25.47 11.98
CA GLN A 297 11.46 24.75 11.66
C GLN A 297 12.54 24.95 12.72
N VAL A 298 12.80 26.19 13.14
CA VAL A 298 13.82 26.52 14.13
C VAL A 298 13.51 25.84 15.48
N LYS A 299 12.27 25.96 15.98
CA LYS A 299 11.86 25.36 17.25
C LYS A 299 11.94 23.83 17.20
N THR A 300 11.41 23.21 16.15
CA THR A 300 11.48 21.76 15.92
C THR A 300 12.95 21.30 15.92
N PHE A 301 13.82 22.02 15.20
CA PHE A 301 15.22 21.62 15.10
C PHE A 301 15.96 21.78 16.43
N LYS A 302 15.66 22.83 17.20
CA LYS A 302 16.23 23.01 18.55
C LYS A 302 15.79 21.90 19.51
N LEU A 303 14.51 21.54 19.51
CA LEU A 303 13.98 20.48 20.37
C LEU A 303 14.70 19.14 20.15
N VAL A 304 14.86 18.72 18.89
CA VAL A 304 15.58 17.48 18.58
C VAL A 304 17.06 17.60 18.93
N LEU A 305 17.69 18.76 18.73
CA LEU A 305 19.10 18.96 19.12
C LEU A 305 19.31 18.79 20.63
N GLU A 306 18.48 19.45 21.44
CA GLU A 306 18.57 19.36 22.90
C GLU A 306 18.29 17.95 23.39
N TRP A 307 17.32 17.26 22.79
CA TRP A 307 17.11 15.85 23.08
C TRP A 307 18.34 15.00 22.74
N VAL A 308 18.93 15.15 21.55
CA VAL A 308 20.14 14.41 21.17
C VAL A 308 21.32 14.69 22.11
N LYS A 309 21.51 15.93 22.57
CA LYS A 309 22.54 16.27 23.57
C LYS A 309 22.33 15.56 24.91
N SER A 310 21.07 15.27 25.27
CA SER A 310 20.73 14.56 26.50
C SER A 310 20.86 13.03 26.39
N LEU A 311 21.03 12.47 25.20
CA LEU A 311 21.14 11.02 25.01
C LEU A 311 22.49 10.47 25.45
N ASP A 312 22.47 9.30 26.09
CA ASP A 312 23.66 8.50 26.29
C ASP A 312 24.33 8.16 24.95
N SER A 313 25.65 8.30 24.90
CA SER A 313 26.43 8.11 23.67
C SER A 313 26.35 6.68 23.13
N ARG A 314 26.21 5.66 23.98
CA ARG A 314 26.06 4.26 23.53
C ARG A 314 24.70 4.07 22.87
N LEU A 315 23.63 4.56 23.50
CA LEU A 315 22.29 4.51 22.93
C LEU A 315 22.20 5.27 21.60
N PHE A 316 22.77 6.49 21.52
CA PHE A 316 22.85 7.24 20.26
C PHE A 316 23.46 6.40 19.14
N ASN A 317 24.60 5.75 19.41
CA ASN A 317 25.30 4.92 18.44
C ASN A 317 24.57 3.62 18.06
N GLN A 318 23.59 3.17 18.85
CA GLN A 318 22.76 2.01 18.55
C GLN A 318 21.52 2.35 17.70
N LEU A 319 21.35 3.62 17.30
CA LEU A 319 20.18 4.11 16.54
C LEU A 319 20.57 4.58 15.12
N PRO A 320 20.73 3.67 14.15
CA PRO A 320 21.07 4.02 12.77
C PRO A 320 20.14 5.06 12.14
N ILE A 321 18.84 4.98 12.43
CA ILE A 321 17.86 5.93 11.90
C ILE A 321 18.11 7.36 12.37
N LEU A 322 18.51 7.54 13.64
CA LEU A 322 18.84 8.85 14.19
C LEU A 322 20.08 9.43 13.49
N HIS A 323 21.11 8.61 13.27
CA HIS A 323 22.28 9.03 12.49
C HIS A 323 21.88 9.53 11.09
N ARG A 324 20.94 8.86 10.41
CA ARG A 324 20.48 9.27 9.08
C ARG A 324 19.77 10.61 9.10
N ILE A 325 18.87 10.82 10.07
CA ILE A 325 18.13 12.07 10.27
C ILE A 325 19.08 13.23 10.53
N MET A 326 19.99 13.03 11.49
CA MET A 326 20.96 14.04 11.92
C MET A 326 22.05 14.34 10.88
N THR A 327 22.23 13.47 9.88
CA THR A 327 23.28 13.64 8.86
C THR A 327 22.78 13.93 7.46
N TYR A 328 22.11 13.01 6.76
CA TYR A 328 21.86 13.19 5.32
C TYR A 328 20.39 13.38 4.94
N GLU A 329 19.41 12.99 5.77
CA GLU A 329 17.99 13.17 5.41
C GLU A 329 17.61 14.65 5.32
N ILE A 330 18.11 15.49 6.23
CA ILE A 330 17.94 16.94 6.15
C ILE A 330 18.78 17.52 5.01
N ALA A 331 20.02 17.04 4.83
CA ALA A 331 20.89 17.51 3.75
C ALA A 331 20.27 17.32 2.35
N GLU A 332 19.59 16.20 2.10
CA GLU A 332 18.89 15.96 0.82
C GLU A 332 17.71 16.91 0.60
N ARG A 333 17.17 17.50 1.67
CA ARG A 333 16.03 18.42 1.69
C ARG A 333 16.40 19.85 2.07
N ILE A 334 17.69 20.17 2.13
CA ILE A 334 18.19 21.46 2.66
C ILE A 334 17.63 22.69 1.92
N LEU A 335 17.19 22.50 0.67
CA LEU A 335 16.55 23.54 -0.14
C LEU A 335 15.16 23.94 0.37
N LEU A 336 14.47 23.06 1.11
CA LEU A 336 13.18 23.33 1.76
C LEU A 336 13.34 23.94 3.17
N VAL A 337 14.56 23.88 3.72
CA VAL A 337 14.87 24.40 5.06
C VAL A 337 15.15 25.90 4.97
N THR A 338 14.58 26.71 5.87
CA THR A 338 14.79 28.17 5.90
C THR A 338 16.24 28.53 6.29
N PRO A 339 16.74 29.73 5.91
CA PRO A 339 18.08 30.18 6.30
C PRO A 339 18.36 30.11 7.82
N GLU A 340 17.37 30.43 8.65
CA GLU A 340 17.44 30.39 10.11
C GLU A 340 17.56 28.97 10.62
N ALA A 341 16.71 28.05 10.15
CA ALA A 341 16.77 26.64 10.54
C ALA A 341 18.03 25.93 10.02
N ARG A 342 18.61 26.38 8.90
CA ARG A 342 19.92 25.91 8.42
C ARG A 342 21.06 26.21 9.39
N LYS A 343 20.99 27.33 10.14
CA LYS A 343 21.99 27.63 11.18
C LYS A 343 21.93 26.57 12.29
N ILE A 344 20.71 26.24 12.75
CA ILE A 344 20.50 25.17 13.73
C ILE A 344 20.96 23.82 13.19
N TYR A 345 20.70 23.52 11.92
CA TYR A 345 21.21 22.29 11.31
C TYR A 345 22.74 22.24 11.22
N ALA A 346 23.43 23.37 11.03
CA ALA A 346 24.89 23.40 11.12
C ALA A 346 25.38 23.07 12.54
N GLU A 347 24.65 23.52 13.58
CA GLU A 347 24.91 23.13 14.98
C GLU A 347 24.65 21.65 15.23
N TRP A 348 23.60 21.06 14.62
CA TRP A 348 23.35 19.62 14.68
C TRP A 348 24.56 18.83 14.25
N LEU A 349 25.19 19.21 13.14
CA LEU A 349 26.39 18.53 12.65
C LEU A 349 27.54 18.63 13.66
N LYS A 350 27.71 19.78 14.33
CA LYS A 350 28.73 19.96 15.38
C LYS A 350 28.53 19.04 16.57
N VAL A 351 27.29 18.77 16.95
CA VAL A 351 26.96 17.83 18.05
C VAL A 351 27.04 16.37 17.58
N THR A 352 26.51 16.08 16.40
CA THR A 352 26.36 14.72 15.87
C THR A 352 27.69 14.04 15.61
N PHE A 353 28.64 14.72 14.95
CA PHE A 353 29.89 14.08 14.53
C PHE A 353 30.79 13.64 15.70
N PRO A 354 30.96 14.42 16.79
CA PRO A 354 31.67 13.95 17.98
C PRO A 354 31.02 12.75 18.68
N LEU A 355 29.69 12.60 18.58
CA LEU A 355 28.97 11.48 19.18
C LEU A 355 29.08 10.17 18.39
N LEU A 356 29.42 10.22 17.10
CA LEU A 356 29.54 9.03 16.26
C LEU A 356 30.80 8.24 16.59
N ASN A 357 30.63 7.00 17.06
CA ASN A 357 31.73 6.06 17.23
C ASN A 357 32.29 5.58 15.86
N PRO A 358 33.46 4.92 15.84
CA PRO A 358 34.06 4.45 14.58
C PRO A 358 33.15 3.53 13.76
N GLY A 359 32.37 2.66 14.40
CA GLY A 359 31.44 1.73 13.74
C GLY A 359 30.28 2.46 13.06
N SER A 360 29.65 3.41 13.74
CA SER A 360 28.58 4.26 13.21
C SER A 360 29.07 5.14 12.06
N LEU A 361 30.26 5.71 12.20
CA LEU A 361 30.89 6.49 11.13
C LEU A 361 31.15 5.61 9.91
N HIS A 362 31.74 4.43 10.11
CA HIS A 362 31.99 3.47 9.04
C HIS A 362 30.69 3.05 8.34
N ALA A 363 29.63 2.75 9.09
CA ALA A 363 28.31 2.40 8.56
C ALA A 363 27.73 3.49 7.65
N LEU A 364 27.89 4.77 8.02
CA LEU A 364 27.48 5.91 7.18
C LEU A 364 28.34 6.04 5.92
N GLU A 365 29.64 5.77 6.03
CA GLU A 365 30.62 5.83 4.94
C GLU A 365 30.46 4.71 3.90
N ILE A 366 29.91 3.57 4.28
CA ILE A 366 29.59 2.46 3.36
C ILE A 366 28.12 2.45 2.91
N SER A 367 27.28 3.33 3.47
CA SER A 367 25.85 3.38 3.13
C SER A 367 25.61 3.73 1.66
N LYS A 368 24.43 3.35 1.13
CA LYS A 368 23.96 3.78 -0.21
C LYS A 368 23.91 5.32 -0.37
N LYS A 369 23.93 6.05 0.75
CA LYS A 369 23.89 7.52 0.84
C LYS A 369 25.27 8.15 1.09
N LYS A 370 26.36 7.37 0.99
CA LYS A 370 27.75 7.83 1.10
C LYS A 370 28.03 9.17 0.41
N PRO A 371 27.60 9.43 -0.85
CA PRO A 371 27.96 10.68 -1.51
C PRO A 371 27.38 11.93 -0.83
N VAL A 372 26.15 11.85 -0.31
CA VAL A 372 25.53 12.93 0.46
C VAL A 372 26.24 13.05 1.81
N PHE A 373 26.47 11.93 2.47
CA PHE A 373 27.16 11.90 3.77
C PHE A 373 28.57 12.51 3.72
N LEU A 374 29.35 12.24 2.67
CA LEU A 374 30.67 12.87 2.48
C LEU A 374 30.57 14.40 2.30
N ALA A 375 29.52 14.89 1.64
CA ALA A 375 29.26 16.33 1.55
C ALA A 375 28.92 16.92 2.93
N VAL A 376 28.14 16.20 3.73
CA VAL A 376 27.81 16.56 5.12
C VAL A 376 29.04 16.56 6.02
N LYS A 377 29.89 15.53 5.94
CA LYS A 377 31.17 15.44 6.67
C LYS A 377 32.10 16.59 6.32
N LYS A 378 32.16 16.99 5.04
CA LYS A 378 32.91 18.18 4.60
C LYS A 378 32.29 19.47 5.14
N ALA A 379 30.96 19.56 5.17
CA ALA A 379 30.26 20.72 5.69
C ALA A 379 30.53 20.93 7.18
N TRP A 380 30.51 19.85 7.96
CA TRP A 380 30.91 19.86 9.37
C TRP A 380 32.36 20.32 9.55
N LYS A 381 33.33 19.69 8.88
CA LYS A 381 34.76 20.05 8.98
C LYS A 381 35.06 21.51 8.60
N ARG A 382 34.31 22.06 7.65
CA ARG A 382 34.49 23.44 7.16
C ARG A 382 33.63 24.46 7.89
N ASN A 383 32.83 24.03 8.87
CA ASN A 383 31.83 24.86 9.53
C ASN A 383 30.96 25.67 8.52
N SER A 384 30.58 25.03 7.41
CA SER A 384 29.88 25.68 6.30
C SER A 384 29.01 24.68 5.56
N LEU A 385 27.75 25.03 5.27
CA LEU A 385 26.83 24.17 4.51
C LEU A 385 27.10 24.18 3.00
N PHE A 386 28.02 25.02 2.51
CA PHE A 386 28.36 25.12 1.09
C PHE A 386 28.68 23.77 0.42
N PRO A 387 29.44 22.82 1.03
CA PRO A 387 29.68 21.52 0.43
C PRO A 387 28.41 20.71 0.12
N ILE A 388 27.35 20.86 0.92
CA ILE A 388 26.05 20.22 0.68
C ILE A 388 25.38 20.87 -0.54
N PHE A 389 25.31 22.20 -0.58
CA PHE A 389 24.75 22.93 -1.73
C PHE A 389 25.50 22.62 -3.03
N TYR A 390 26.83 22.59 -2.97
CA TYR A 390 27.69 22.22 -4.09
C TYR A 390 27.48 20.78 -4.55
N TYR A 391 27.27 19.84 -3.63
CA TYR A 391 26.92 18.47 -3.97
C TYR A 391 25.56 18.37 -4.65
N LEU A 392 24.53 19.06 -4.13
CA LEU A 392 23.20 19.09 -4.73
C LEU A 392 23.20 19.78 -6.10
N SER A 393 23.96 20.86 -6.28
CA SER A 393 24.14 21.52 -7.57
C SER A 393 24.84 20.60 -8.56
N LYS A 394 25.86 19.84 -8.13
CA LYS A 394 26.49 18.78 -8.94
C LYS A 394 25.50 17.69 -9.33
N ILE A 395 24.58 17.28 -8.45
CA ILE A 395 23.53 16.32 -8.83
C ILE A 395 22.59 16.92 -9.88
N ARG A 396 22.14 18.16 -9.67
CA ARG A 396 21.25 18.85 -10.62
C ARG A 396 21.91 19.02 -11.98
N LEU A 397 23.17 19.46 -12.00
CA LEU A 397 24.01 19.56 -13.19
C LEU A 397 24.29 18.19 -13.80
N LYS A 398 24.52 17.13 -13.00
CA LYS A 398 24.68 15.76 -13.48
C LYS A 398 23.39 15.26 -14.13
N LYS A 399 22.20 15.53 -13.57
CA LYS A 399 20.91 15.18 -14.19
C LYS A 399 20.73 15.90 -15.52
N TRP A 400 21.04 17.19 -15.58
CA TRP A 400 20.99 17.98 -16.80
C TRP A 400 22.01 17.52 -17.86
N LYS A 401 23.28 17.35 -17.48
CA LYS A 401 24.33 16.75 -18.32
C LYS A 401 23.98 15.33 -18.75
N THR A 402 23.32 14.53 -17.91
CA THR A 402 22.83 13.20 -18.27
C THR A 402 21.76 13.31 -19.35
N LYS A 403 20.87 14.31 -19.29
CA LYS A 403 19.88 14.57 -20.36
C LYS A 403 20.55 14.89 -21.70
N LEU A 404 21.56 15.76 -21.71
CA LEU A 404 22.38 16.08 -22.89
C LEU A 404 23.19 14.87 -23.40
N ARG A 405 23.83 14.14 -22.49
CA ARG A 405 24.58 12.92 -22.77
C ARG A 405 23.71 11.80 -23.32
N MET A 406 22.50 11.62 -22.81
CA MET A 406 21.52 10.68 -23.37
C MET A 406 21.16 11.04 -24.81
N ALA A 407 21.04 12.33 -25.13
CA ALA A 407 20.87 12.78 -26.51
C ALA A 407 22.11 12.48 -27.38
N TYR A 408 23.32 12.63 -26.84
CA TYR A 408 24.58 12.25 -27.50
C TYR A 408 24.70 10.75 -27.75
N ALA A 409 24.49 9.90 -26.73
CA ALA A 409 24.55 8.44 -26.88
C ALA A 409 23.53 7.96 -27.93
N ARG A 410 22.34 8.57 -27.92
CA ARG A 410 21.26 8.27 -28.86
C ARG A 410 21.53 8.73 -30.29
N ARG A 411 22.13 9.91 -30.50
CA ARG A 411 22.30 10.50 -31.85
C ARG A 411 23.67 10.25 -32.46
N VAL A 412 24.72 10.24 -31.64
CA VAL A 412 26.10 10.12 -32.09
C VAL A 412 26.59 8.69 -31.92
N ALA A 413 26.65 8.16 -30.69
CA ALA A 413 27.19 6.83 -30.44
C ALA A 413 26.40 5.73 -31.17
N PHE A 414 25.07 5.81 -31.14
CA PHE A 414 24.24 4.87 -31.90
C PHE A 414 24.53 4.91 -33.41
N SER A 415 24.77 6.08 -34.00
CA SER A 415 25.11 6.20 -35.42
C SER A 415 26.42 5.49 -35.78
N PHE A 416 27.41 5.51 -34.88
CA PHE A 416 28.63 4.71 -35.03
C PHE A 416 28.39 3.20 -34.82
N PHE A 417 27.61 2.82 -33.79
CA PHE A 417 27.34 1.41 -33.53
C PHE A 417 26.57 0.74 -34.68
N LYS A 418 25.76 1.48 -35.43
CA LYS A 418 25.13 0.99 -36.67
C LYS A 418 26.13 0.64 -37.77
N LEU A 419 27.41 0.98 -37.66
CA LEU A 419 28.42 0.55 -38.63
C LEU A 419 29.04 -0.80 -38.24
N LEU A 420 28.84 -1.25 -37.00
CA LEU A 420 29.37 -2.52 -36.52
C LEU A 420 28.57 -3.72 -37.08
N PRO A 421 29.22 -4.89 -37.24
CA PRO A 421 28.54 -6.09 -37.71
C PRO A 421 27.45 -6.55 -36.73
N VAL A 422 26.42 -7.17 -37.28
CA VAL A 422 25.38 -7.85 -36.48
C VAL A 422 25.99 -9.08 -35.85
N GLN A 423 25.63 -9.33 -34.59
CA GLN A 423 26.03 -10.50 -33.81
C GLN A 423 24.84 -11.44 -33.68
N LYS A 424 25.09 -12.74 -33.43
CA LYS A 424 24.08 -13.69 -32.92
C LYS A 424 23.67 -13.29 -31.50
N LYS A 425 22.87 -12.22 -31.42
CA LYS A 425 22.48 -11.54 -30.20
C LYS A 425 21.01 -11.13 -30.28
N ILE A 426 20.32 -11.35 -29.17
CA ILE A 426 18.92 -10.97 -28.95
C ILE A 426 18.89 -9.95 -27.84
N THR A 427 18.32 -8.77 -28.09
CA THR A 427 18.06 -7.77 -27.05
C THR A 427 16.59 -7.82 -26.65
N MET A 428 16.30 -8.00 -25.37
CA MET A 428 14.95 -7.90 -24.81
C MET A 428 14.85 -6.60 -24.00
N ALA A 429 13.92 -5.71 -24.36
CA ALA A 429 13.88 -4.37 -23.78
C ALA A 429 12.48 -3.94 -23.35
N THR A 430 12.33 -3.62 -22.05
CA THR A 430 11.09 -3.14 -21.46
C THR A 430 11.35 -1.94 -20.53
N ASN A 431 10.29 -1.22 -20.19
CA ASN A 431 10.28 -0.21 -19.13
C ASN A 431 9.24 -0.52 -18.02
N LYS A 432 8.56 -1.67 -18.10
CA LYS A 432 7.50 -2.07 -17.15
C LYS A 432 8.09 -2.54 -15.84
N PHE A 433 8.93 -3.58 -15.88
CA PHE A 433 9.44 -4.26 -14.70
C PHE A 433 10.97 -4.32 -14.69
N PRO A 434 11.63 -4.18 -13.53
CA PRO A 434 13.09 -4.24 -13.43
C PRO A 434 13.65 -5.68 -13.54
N MET A 435 12.80 -6.68 -13.79
CA MET A 435 13.11 -8.11 -13.92
C MET A 435 12.28 -8.71 -15.07
N LEU A 436 12.65 -9.90 -15.55
CA LEU A 436 11.88 -10.61 -16.57
C LEU A 436 10.58 -11.12 -15.94
N THR A 437 9.45 -10.74 -16.51
CA THR A 437 8.11 -11.18 -16.12
C THR A 437 7.29 -11.46 -17.38
N ASP A 438 6.13 -12.10 -17.23
CA ASP A 438 5.16 -12.30 -18.29
C ASP A 438 5.77 -12.98 -19.54
N SER A 439 5.38 -12.53 -20.73
CA SER A 439 5.85 -13.06 -22.01
C SER A 439 7.37 -13.02 -22.15
N PHE A 440 8.05 -12.04 -21.56
CA PHE A 440 9.51 -11.93 -21.64
C PHE A 440 10.22 -13.05 -20.89
N LYS A 441 9.68 -13.50 -19.75
CA LYS A 441 10.27 -14.62 -19.00
C LYS A 441 10.10 -15.91 -19.79
N ASN A 442 8.90 -16.18 -20.27
CA ASN A 442 8.59 -17.42 -20.99
C ASN A 442 9.40 -17.53 -22.29
N ILE A 443 9.48 -16.45 -23.08
CA ILE A 443 10.32 -16.43 -24.30
C ILE A 443 11.80 -16.57 -23.96
N TYR A 444 12.26 -15.95 -22.86
CA TYR A 444 13.67 -16.07 -22.45
C TYR A 444 14.04 -17.51 -22.10
N ASP A 445 13.17 -18.24 -21.40
CA ASP A 445 13.44 -19.62 -21.00
C ASP A 445 13.59 -20.52 -22.24
N GLU A 446 12.66 -20.41 -23.20
CA GLU A 446 12.72 -21.12 -24.48
C GLU A 446 13.95 -20.74 -25.32
N LEU A 447 14.35 -19.46 -25.32
CA LEU A 447 15.53 -19.00 -26.04
C LEU A 447 16.81 -19.63 -25.49
N VAL A 448 16.97 -19.71 -24.18
CA VAL A 448 18.18 -20.26 -23.55
C VAL A 448 18.31 -21.76 -23.85
N GLU A 449 17.19 -22.47 -23.90
CA GLU A 449 17.18 -23.90 -24.20
C GLU A 449 17.37 -24.18 -25.69
N LYS A 450 16.59 -23.53 -26.57
CA LYS A 450 16.53 -23.86 -28.01
C LYS A 450 17.49 -23.08 -28.90
N ARG A 451 18.05 -21.96 -28.40
CA ARG A 451 18.98 -21.09 -29.15
C ARG A 451 20.19 -20.69 -28.28
N PRO A 452 20.94 -21.68 -27.75
CA PRO A 452 22.12 -21.40 -26.92
C PRO A 452 23.25 -20.69 -27.69
N ASP A 453 23.19 -20.70 -29.02
CA ASP A 453 24.10 -19.99 -29.93
C ASP A 453 23.86 -18.47 -29.96
N TYR A 454 22.69 -18.00 -29.50
CA TYR A 454 22.38 -16.58 -29.34
C TYR A 454 22.69 -16.08 -27.93
N VAL A 455 23.40 -14.97 -27.86
CA VAL A 455 23.58 -14.26 -26.59
C VAL A 455 22.36 -13.38 -26.31
N VAL A 456 21.61 -13.67 -25.25
CA VAL A 456 20.45 -12.85 -24.85
C VAL A 456 20.88 -11.71 -23.90
N LYS A 457 20.44 -10.48 -24.20
CA LYS A 457 20.72 -9.26 -23.40
C LYS A 457 19.42 -8.58 -22.94
N GLY A 458 19.19 -8.58 -21.64
CA GLY A 458 18.03 -7.92 -21.03
C GLY A 458 18.29 -6.45 -20.65
N HIS A 459 17.43 -5.55 -21.10
CA HIS A 459 17.41 -4.12 -20.76
C HIS A 459 16.07 -3.72 -20.15
N LEU A 460 15.86 -4.06 -18.88
CA LEU A 460 14.52 -4.07 -18.25
C LEU A 460 14.20 -2.81 -17.40
N LYS A 461 15.21 -2.01 -17.04
CA LYS A 461 15.02 -0.89 -16.11
C LYS A 461 14.42 0.35 -16.76
N LYS A 462 13.39 0.95 -16.15
CA LYS A 462 12.86 2.27 -16.55
C LYS A 462 13.87 3.42 -16.45
N LYS A 463 14.78 3.38 -15.47
CA LYS A 463 15.83 4.40 -15.24
C LYS A 463 17.20 3.79 -15.54
N ARG A 464 17.96 4.42 -16.44
CA ARG A 464 19.30 3.97 -16.87
C ARG A 464 20.34 5.08 -16.67
N ASN A 465 21.56 4.71 -16.31
CA ASN A 465 22.71 5.61 -16.31
C ASN A 465 23.37 5.66 -17.70
N MET A 466 24.40 6.50 -17.88
CA MET A 466 25.02 6.71 -19.19
C MET A 466 25.69 5.45 -19.78
N LYS A 467 26.39 4.66 -18.97
CA LYS A 467 27.02 3.42 -19.44
C LYS A 467 25.94 2.41 -19.85
N GLU A 468 24.86 2.32 -19.09
CA GLU A 468 23.71 1.49 -19.42
C GLU A 468 23.01 1.95 -20.71
N PHE A 469 22.91 3.26 -20.96
CA PHE A 469 22.38 3.78 -22.23
C PHE A 469 23.31 3.51 -23.42
N ILE A 470 24.61 3.72 -23.27
CA ILE A 470 25.58 3.39 -24.32
C ILE A 470 25.52 1.89 -24.63
N LYS A 471 25.48 1.05 -23.59
CA LYS A 471 25.34 -0.40 -23.73
C LYS A 471 24.02 -0.79 -24.40
N LEU A 472 22.90 -0.18 -24.00
CA LEU A 472 21.60 -0.37 -24.65
C LEU A 472 21.68 -0.09 -26.15
N TYR A 473 22.22 1.06 -26.55
CA TYR A 473 22.32 1.41 -27.96
C TYR A 473 23.33 0.54 -28.73
N TYR A 474 24.42 0.13 -28.09
CA TYR A 474 25.35 -0.85 -28.67
C TYR A 474 24.65 -2.19 -28.89
N ASP A 475 24.00 -2.73 -27.86
CA ASP A 475 23.30 -4.02 -27.92
C ASP A 475 22.21 -3.97 -28.98
N ILE A 476 21.37 -2.93 -29.01
CA ILE A 476 20.37 -2.74 -30.07
C ILE A 476 21.02 -2.69 -31.45
N ALA A 477 22.06 -1.87 -31.65
CA ALA A 477 22.68 -1.68 -32.97
C ALA A 477 23.35 -2.93 -33.54
N THR A 478 23.79 -3.84 -32.67
CA THR A 478 24.53 -5.06 -33.05
C THR A 478 23.72 -6.34 -32.83
N SER A 479 22.46 -6.24 -32.39
CA SER A 479 21.57 -7.40 -32.29
C SER A 479 20.97 -7.75 -33.64
N LYS A 480 20.78 -9.05 -33.86
CA LYS A 480 19.96 -9.57 -34.95
C LYS A 480 18.47 -9.35 -34.63
N TYR A 481 18.07 -9.61 -33.38
CA TYR A 481 16.68 -9.45 -32.92
C TYR A 481 16.57 -8.49 -31.73
N LEU A 482 15.56 -7.63 -31.76
CA LEU A 482 15.13 -6.77 -30.65
C LEU A 482 13.67 -7.07 -30.31
N ILE A 483 13.42 -7.60 -29.11
CA ILE A 483 12.09 -7.98 -28.64
C ILE A 483 11.55 -6.91 -27.69
N LEU A 484 10.33 -6.44 -27.95
CA LEU A 484 9.62 -5.39 -27.19
C LEU A 484 8.24 -5.88 -26.76
N ASP A 485 7.81 -5.53 -25.54
CA ASP A 485 6.51 -5.89 -24.92
C ASP A 485 5.53 -4.71 -24.80
N ASP A 486 5.96 -3.49 -25.16
CA ASP A 486 5.17 -2.26 -25.07
C ASP A 486 5.84 -1.12 -25.86
N TYR A 487 5.24 0.06 -25.77
CA TYR A 487 5.83 1.34 -26.11
C TYR A 487 7.22 1.54 -25.47
N TYR A 488 8.26 1.53 -26.32
CA TYR A 488 9.64 1.66 -25.87
C TYR A 488 10.29 2.97 -26.33
N ARG A 489 10.05 4.03 -25.53
CA ARG A 489 10.53 5.41 -25.79
C ARG A 489 12.01 5.58 -26.18
N PRO A 490 12.97 4.76 -25.71
CA PRO A 490 14.36 4.88 -26.18
C PRO A 490 14.54 4.76 -27.70
N LEU A 491 13.62 4.11 -28.41
CA LEU A 491 13.66 3.94 -29.87
C LEU A 491 13.00 5.05 -30.68
N TYR A 492 12.23 5.93 -30.04
CA TYR A 492 11.42 6.91 -30.77
C TYR A 492 12.33 7.82 -31.59
N LYS A 493 11.94 8.26 -32.79
CA LYS A 493 12.79 9.08 -33.68
C LYS A 493 14.17 8.47 -34.02
N LEU A 494 14.44 7.21 -33.69
CA LEU A 494 15.61 6.47 -34.16
C LEU A 494 15.20 5.57 -35.31
N LYS A 495 15.98 5.55 -36.39
CA LYS A 495 15.85 4.54 -37.44
C LYS A 495 16.84 3.42 -37.16
N LEU A 496 16.39 2.19 -36.94
CA LEU A 496 17.29 1.06 -36.77
C LEU A 496 17.84 0.56 -38.12
N PRO A 497 19.00 -0.13 -38.15
CA PRO A 497 19.47 -0.81 -39.37
C PRO A 497 18.45 -1.87 -39.83
N LYS A 498 18.24 -2.01 -41.16
CA LYS A 498 17.31 -3.01 -41.73
C LYS A 498 17.63 -4.47 -41.35
N ARG A 499 18.89 -4.73 -40.96
CA ARG A 499 19.40 -6.04 -40.53
C ARG A 499 19.08 -6.40 -39.07
N THR A 500 18.55 -5.44 -38.30
CA THR A 500 18.05 -5.70 -36.94
C THR A 500 16.53 -5.79 -37.01
N GLU A 501 16.00 -6.96 -36.69
CA GLU A 501 14.56 -7.20 -36.67
C GLU A 501 13.98 -6.80 -35.32
N VAL A 502 12.98 -5.93 -35.32
CA VAL A 502 12.24 -5.54 -34.12
C VAL A 502 10.93 -6.30 -34.07
N ILE A 503 10.83 -7.19 -33.10
CA ILE A 503 9.67 -8.04 -32.88
C ILE A 503 8.84 -7.45 -31.73
N GLN A 504 7.64 -6.97 -32.04
CA GLN A 504 6.67 -6.48 -31.07
C GLN A 504 5.77 -7.64 -30.63
N ILE A 505 5.90 -8.08 -29.37
CA ILE A 505 5.03 -9.14 -28.81
C ILE A 505 3.77 -8.58 -28.13
N TRP A 506 3.73 -7.26 -27.94
CA TRP A 506 2.67 -6.54 -27.24
C TRP A 506 2.38 -7.10 -25.85
N HIS A 507 1.28 -6.64 -25.23
CA HIS A 507 0.99 -6.96 -23.83
C HIS A 507 -0.41 -7.47 -23.55
N ALA A 508 -1.31 -7.37 -24.52
CA ALA A 508 -2.70 -7.78 -24.42
C ALA A 508 -2.98 -8.87 -25.46
N ALA A 509 -3.77 -9.86 -25.09
CA ALA A 509 -4.36 -10.81 -26.02
C ALA A 509 -5.50 -10.14 -26.80
N GLY A 510 -5.76 -10.64 -28.01
CA GLY A 510 -6.84 -10.15 -28.86
C GLY A 510 -6.70 -8.70 -29.32
N ALA A 511 -7.73 -8.20 -30.01
CA ALA A 511 -7.90 -6.80 -30.35
C ALA A 511 -9.36 -6.43 -30.11
N PHE A 512 -9.62 -5.52 -29.18
CA PHE A 512 -10.99 -5.11 -28.85
C PHE A 512 -11.19 -3.61 -29.12
N LYS A 513 -10.35 -2.78 -28.50
CA LYS A 513 -10.33 -1.32 -28.70
C LYS A 513 -9.36 -0.96 -29.80
N LYS A 514 -9.66 0.12 -30.51
CA LYS A 514 -8.67 0.76 -31.38
C LYS A 514 -7.49 1.25 -30.56
N PHE A 515 -6.29 1.08 -31.11
CA PHE A 515 -5.02 1.51 -30.50
C PHE A 515 -3.99 1.89 -31.56
N GLY A 516 -2.87 2.48 -31.15
CA GLY A 516 -1.84 2.93 -32.08
C GLY A 516 -2.42 3.93 -33.09
N HIS A 517 -2.07 3.75 -34.37
CA HIS A 517 -2.57 4.59 -35.46
C HIS A 517 -4.08 4.52 -35.67
N SER A 518 -4.72 3.38 -35.42
CA SER A 518 -6.18 3.22 -35.59
C SER A 518 -7.01 4.05 -34.60
N ALA A 519 -6.42 4.41 -33.46
CA ALA A 519 -7.09 5.24 -32.44
C ALA A 519 -6.91 6.74 -32.67
N VAL A 520 -6.08 7.17 -33.62
CA VAL A 520 -5.81 8.61 -33.82
C VAL A 520 -7.09 9.34 -34.22
N GLY A 521 -7.49 10.33 -33.42
CA GLY A 521 -8.71 11.12 -33.63
C GLY A 521 -9.76 10.94 -32.54
N TYR A 522 -9.65 9.90 -31.72
CA TYR A 522 -10.48 9.72 -30.52
C TYR A 522 -9.94 10.52 -29.33
N GLN A 523 -10.80 10.85 -28.37
CA GLN A 523 -10.52 11.78 -27.26
C GLN A 523 -9.32 11.34 -26.39
N GLU A 524 -9.17 10.04 -26.13
CA GLU A 524 -8.08 9.51 -25.30
C GLU A 524 -6.86 8.99 -26.11
N SER A 525 -6.79 9.32 -27.41
CA SER A 525 -5.72 8.85 -28.29
C SER A 525 -4.39 9.62 -28.15
N ASN A 526 -3.28 8.98 -28.54
CA ASN A 526 -2.02 9.70 -28.68
C ASN A 526 -2.00 10.49 -30.00
N THR A 527 -1.07 11.44 -30.11
CA THR A 527 -0.88 12.19 -31.35
C THR A 527 -0.33 11.30 -32.46
N ARG A 528 -0.65 11.65 -33.72
CA ARG A 528 -0.09 10.97 -34.90
C ARG A 528 1.45 10.93 -34.89
N GLU A 529 2.10 11.98 -34.41
CA GLU A 529 3.57 12.02 -34.28
C GLU A 529 4.08 11.02 -33.24
N PHE A 530 3.36 10.84 -32.12
CA PHE A 530 3.73 9.87 -31.10
C PHE A 530 3.69 8.45 -31.67
N GLU A 531 2.58 8.06 -32.31
CA GLU A 531 2.40 6.69 -32.83
C GLU A 531 3.38 6.38 -33.96
N LYS A 532 3.60 7.34 -34.88
CA LYS A 532 4.62 7.20 -35.92
C LYS A 532 5.99 6.89 -35.31
N ASN A 533 6.38 7.61 -34.27
CA ASN A 533 7.67 7.41 -33.62
C ASN A 533 7.74 6.10 -32.82
N ALA A 534 6.61 5.62 -32.30
CA ALA A 534 6.51 4.40 -31.53
C ALA A 534 6.67 3.15 -32.40
N HIS A 535 6.03 3.15 -33.57
CA HIS A 535 5.84 1.94 -34.39
C HIS A 535 6.78 1.86 -35.60
N GLN A 536 7.40 2.97 -36.03
CA GLN A 536 8.26 3.05 -37.24
C GLN A 536 9.40 2.03 -37.38
N ASN A 537 9.79 1.34 -36.32
CA ASN A 537 10.89 0.35 -36.36
C ASN A 537 10.40 -1.10 -36.33
N TYR A 538 9.11 -1.36 -36.14
CA TYR A 538 8.60 -2.72 -36.03
C TYR A 538 8.77 -3.46 -37.36
N SER A 539 9.48 -4.58 -37.34
CA SER A 539 9.64 -5.44 -38.50
C SER A 539 8.67 -6.62 -38.46
N LYS A 540 8.36 -7.11 -37.26
CA LYS A 540 7.43 -8.22 -37.02
C LYS A 540 6.55 -7.91 -35.81
N ALA A 541 5.33 -8.42 -35.81
CA ALA A 541 4.45 -8.40 -34.65
C ALA A 541 3.84 -9.78 -34.41
N VAL A 542 3.46 -10.07 -33.17
CA VAL A 542 2.83 -11.33 -32.78
C VAL A 542 1.42 -11.07 -32.29
N VAL A 543 0.49 -11.93 -32.70
CA VAL A 543 -0.92 -11.88 -32.33
C VAL A 543 -1.42 -13.28 -31.93
N THR A 544 -2.58 -13.33 -31.28
CA THR A 544 -3.18 -14.58 -30.81
C THR A 544 -3.93 -15.34 -31.90
N SER A 545 -4.43 -14.66 -32.93
CA SER A 545 -5.21 -15.26 -34.03
C SER A 545 -5.05 -14.51 -35.34
N LYS A 546 -5.28 -15.19 -36.46
CA LYS A 546 -5.35 -14.56 -37.79
C LYS A 546 -6.45 -13.51 -37.90
N GLU A 547 -7.53 -13.67 -37.14
CA GLU A 547 -8.70 -12.78 -37.08
C GLU A 547 -8.30 -11.31 -36.84
N ILE A 548 -7.28 -11.09 -36.00
CA ILE A 548 -6.89 -9.74 -35.55
C ILE A 548 -5.69 -9.15 -36.29
N ILE A 549 -5.15 -9.86 -37.30
CA ILE A 549 -4.03 -9.38 -38.13
C ILE A 549 -4.36 -8.02 -38.80
N PRO A 550 -5.55 -7.81 -39.41
CA PRO A 550 -5.88 -6.53 -40.03
C PRO A 550 -5.86 -5.36 -39.03
N HIS A 551 -6.34 -5.58 -37.80
CA HIS A 551 -6.37 -4.56 -36.75
C HIS A 551 -4.98 -4.15 -36.28
N TYR A 552 -4.08 -5.12 -36.08
CA TYR A 552 -2.68 -4.84 -35.74
C TYR A 552 -1.92 -4.21 -36.90
N SER A 553 -2.25 -4.57 -38.15
CA SER A 553 -1.68 -3.97 -39.36
C SER A 553 -2.01 -2.48 -39.44
N GLU A 554 -3.26 -2.11 -39.18
CA GLU A 554 -3.70 -0.72 -39.09
C GLU A 554 -3.07 0.00 -37.89
N ALA A 555 -3.12 -0.59 -36.69
CA ALA A 555 -2.63 0.03 -35.45
C ALA A 555 -1.13 0.31 -35.47
N PHE A 556 -0.32 -0.60 -36.02
CA PHE A 556 1.14 -0.47 -36.08
C PHE A 556 1.65 0.08 -37.41
N ASP A 557 0.78 0.36 -38.38
CA ASP A 557 1.15 0.81 -39.73
C ASP A 557 2.20 -0.12 -40.36
N MET A 558 1.87 -1.41 -40.45
CA MET A 558 2.78 -2.45 -40.97
C MET A 558 2.05 -3.49 -41.84
N PRO A 559 2.74 -4.14 -42.81
CA PRO A 559 2.11 -5.14 -43.67
C PRO A 559 1.61 -6.37 -42.91
N GLN A 560 0.40 -6.86 -43.25
CA GLN A 560 -0.21 -8.05 -42.62
C GLN A 560 0.71 -9.28 -42.64
N LYS A 561 1.46 -9.50 -43.74
CA LYS A 561 2.42 -10.61 -43.86
C LYS A 561 3.55 -10.61 -42.82
N ASN A 562 3.75 -9.50 -42.11
CA ASN A 562 4.74 -9.37 -41.05
C ASN A 562 4.13 -9.56 -39.65
N ILE A 563 2.87 -9.97 -39.55
CA ILE A 563 2.15 -10.19 -38.30
C ILE A 563 1.84 -11.69 -38.20
N TYR A 564 2.31 -12.31 -37.12
CA TYR A 564 2.34 -13.76 -36.98
C TYR A 564 1.37 -14.22 -35.87
N PRO A 565 0.43 -15.13 -36.17
CA PRO A 565 -0.55 -15.64 -35.21
C PRO A 565 0.06 -16.77 -34.37
N LEU A 566 1.02 -16.44 -33.49
CA LEU A 566 1.78 -17.45 -32.73
C LEU A 566 1.23 -17.69 -31.33
N GLY A 567 0.24 -16.91 -30.88
CA GLY A 567 -0.21 -16.90 -29.49
C GLY A 567 0.48 -15.80 -28.67
N LEU A 568 0.28 -15.80 -27.35
CA LEU A 568 0.86 -14.81 -26.46
C LEU A 568 1.53 -15.51 -25.27
N ALA A 569 2.86 -15.48 -25.18
CA ALA A 569 3.61 -16.29 -24.21
C ALA A 569 3.13 -16.19 -22.75
N ARG A 570 2.67 -15.03 -22.26
CA ARG A 570 2.10 -14.90 -20.90
C ARG A 570 0.82 -15.71 -20.65
N THR A 571 0.17 -16.24 -21.69
CA THR A 571 -1.03 -17.08 -21.55
C THR A 571 -0.72 -18.56 -21.42
N ASP A 572 0.53 -18.98 -21.69
CA ASP A 572 0.95 -20.39 -21.61
C ASP A 572 0.70 -20.98 -20.21
N VAL A 573 0.78 -20.15 -19.17
CA VAL A 573 0.51 -20.53 -17.77
C VAL A 573 -0.92 -21.04 -17.52
N PHE A 574 -1.91 -20.65 -18.33
CA PHE A 574 -3.29 -21.11 -18.18
C PHE A 574 -3.49 -22.56 -18.65
N PHE A 575 -2.48 -23.17 -19.27
CA PHE A 575 -2.49 -24.58 -19.68
C PHE A 575 -1.75 -25.49 -18.68
N ASN A 576 -1.12 -24.92 -17.65
CA ASN A 576 -0.39 -25.67 -16.63
C ASN A 576 -1.26 -25.87 -15.37
N GLN A 577 -1.82 -27.07 -15.21
CA GLN A 577 -2.72 -27.37 -14.09
C GLN A 577 -2.02 -27.28 -12.72
N GLU A 578 -0.77 -27.75 -12.60
CA GLU A 578 -0.01 -27.68 -11.34
C GLU A 578 0.17 -26.23 -10.88
N THR A 579 0.39 -25.30 -11.81
CA THR A 579 0.54 -23.87 -11.51
C THR A 579 -0.79 -23.27 -11.07
N ILE A 580 -1.89 -23.61 -11.74
CA ILE A 580 -3.24 -23.15 -11.38
C ILE A 580 -3.59 -23.62 -9.96
N GLU A 581 -3.34 -24.88 -9.64
CA GLU A 581 -3.57 -25.46 -8.32
C GLU A 581 -2.68 -24.82 -7.25
N TYR A 582 -1.39 -24.64 -7.54
CA TYR A 582 -0.46 -23.96 -6.64
C TYR A 582 -0.93 -22.54 -6.30
N VAL A 583 -1.31 -21.75 -7.31
CA VAL A 583 -1.81 -20.39 -7.12
C VAL A 583 -3.10 -20.42 -6.29
N ARG A 584 -4.04 -21.31 -6.60
CA ARG A 584 -5.29 -21.44 -5.84
C ARG A 584 -5.04 -21.75 -4.36
N ASN A 585 -4.19 -22.73 -4.07
CA ASN A 585 -3.83 -23.12 -2.70
C ASN A 585 -3.16 -21.97 -1.94
N ARG A 586 -2.26 -21.23 -2.60
CA ARG A 586 -1.62 -20.04 -2.03
C ARG A 586 -2.65 -18.97 -1.63
N TYR A 587 -3.61 -18.64 -2.49
CA TYR A 587 -4.63 -17.65 -2.16
C TYR A 587 -5.59 -18.12 -1.07
N LEU A 588 -6.01 -19.39 -1.09
CA LEU A 588 -6.85 -19.98 -0.03
C LEU A 588 -6.17 -19.95 1.35
N SER A 589 -4.84 -20.16 1.40
CA SER A 589 -4.07 -20.07 2.64
C SER A 589 -3.89 -18.63 3.13
N THR A 590 -3.77 -17.67 2.20
CA THR A 590 -3.55 -16.24 2.53
C THR A 590 -4.84 -15.54 2.93
N TYR A 591 -5.97 -15.94 2.32
CA TYR A 591 -7.28 -15.31 2.51
C TYR A 591 -8.32 -16.35 2.93
N PRO A 592 -8.48 -16.60 4.24
CA PRO A 592 -9.40 -17.63 4.75
C PRO A 592 -10.85 -17.47 4.30
N MET A 593 -11.30 -16.25 4.00
CA MET A 593 -12.66 -15.96 3.49
C MET A 593 -12.95 -16.63 2.13
N LEU A 594 -11.92 -17.02 1.38
CA LEU A 594 -12.09 -17.74 0.11
C LEU A 594 -12.43 -19.22 0.32
N LYS A 595 -12.25 -19.79 1.52
CA LYS A 595 -12.51 -21.21 1.77
C LYS A 595 -13.99 -21.52 1.67
N GLY A 596 -14.33 -22.49 0.84
CA GLY A 596 -15.71 -22.96 0.64
C GLY A 596 -16.61 -22.00 -0.14
N LYS A 597 -16.04 -20.95 -0.76
CA LYS A 597 -16.78 -19.97 -1.57
C LYS A 597 -16.28 -19.97 -3.02
N LYS A 598 -17.18 -19.69 -3.96
CA LYS A 598 -16.85 -19.41 -5.36
C LYS A 598 -16.39 -17.96 -5.53
N VAL A 599 -15.48 -17.70 -6.46
CA VAL A 599 -14.90 -16.36 -6.64
C VAL A 599 -15.50 -15.65 -7.85
N ILE A 600 -16.20 -14.55 -7.61
CA ILE A 600 -16.58 -13.60 -8.65
C ILE A 600 -15.50 -12.54 -8.72
N THR A 601 -14.92 -12.25 -9.89
CA THR A 601 -13.94 -11.16 -10.02
C THR A 601 -14.53 -10.01 -10.81
N TYR A 602 -14.57 -8.83 -10.23
CA TYR A 602 -14.92 -7.59 -10.91
C TYR A 602 -13.66 -6.83 -11.34
N ALA A 603 -13.46 -6.76 -12.66
CA ALA A 603 -12.29 -6.16 -13.29
C ALA A 603 -12.72 -5.16 -14.38
N PRO A 604 -13.25 -3.98 -14.00
CA PRO A 604 -13.62 -2.94 -14.94
C PRO A 604 -12.39 -2.20 -15.50
N THR A 605 -12.57 -1.60 -16.66
CA THR A 605 -11.61 -0.65 -17.22
C THR A 605 -11.75 0.70 -16.52
N PHE A 606 -10.66 1.46 -16.40
CA PHE A 606 -10.72 2.80 -15.83
C PHE A 606 -11.36 3.79 -16.82
N ARG A 607 -11.86 4.92 -16.31
CA ARG A 607 -12.39 6.04 -17.09
C ARG A 607 -11.56 7.31 -16.86
N GLY A 608 -11.50 8.17 -17.88
CA GLY A 608 -10.96 9.52 -17.79
C GLY A 608 -9.43 9.67 -17.71
N GLY A 609 -8.99 10.93 -17.77
CA GLY A 609 -7.58 11.34 -17.68
C GLY A 609 -6.99 11.23 -16.27
N PRO A 610 -5.66 11.42 -16.09
CA PRO A 610 -4.97 11.24 -14.81
C PRO A 610 -5.56 11.98 -13.60
N GLY A 611 -6.21 13.14 -13.79
CA GLY A 611 -6.89 13.88 -12.72
C GLY A 611 -8.29 13.33 -12.38
N GLN A 612 -9.04 12.87 -13.37
CA GLN A 612 -10.39 12.29 -13.21
C GLN A 612 -10.35 10.85 -12.67
N ARG A 613 -9.23 10.14 -12.85
CA ARG A 613 -9.02 8.79 -12.27
C ARG A 613 -9.07 8.76 -10.74
N ALA A 614 -8.89 9.91 -10.10
CA ALA A 614 -9.07 10.02 -8.65
C ALA A 614 -10.54 9.88 -8.23
N SER A 615 -11.52 10.24 -9.06
CA SER A 615 -12.94 10.17 -8.71
C SER A 615 -13.63 8.89 -9.22
N PHE A 616 -12.87 7.82 -9.44
CA PHE A 616 -13.44 6.55 -9.90
C PHE A 616 -14.29 5.90 -8.81
N ASN A 617 -15.54 5.61 -9.14
CA ASN A 617 -16.49 4.93 -8.26
C ASN A 617 -16.92 3.61 -8.89
N ILE A 618 -17.02 2.56 -8.04
CA ILE A 618 -17.61 1.30 -8.44
C ILE A 618 -19.09 1.52 -8.72
N LYS A 619 -19.54 1.12 -9.91
CA LYS A 619 -20.95 1.23 -10.31
C LYS A 619 -21.82 0.06 -9.86
N LEU A 620 -21.20 -1.07 -9.47
CA LEU A 620 -21.90 -2.18 -8.84
C LEU A 620 -22.32 -1.80 -7.41
N ASN A 621 -23.58 -2.06 -7.07
CA ASN A 621 -24.06 -1.95 -5.69
C ASN A 621 -23.56 -3.15 -4.87
N LEU A 622 -22.41 -2.98 -4.23
CA LEU A 622 -21.73 -4.03 -3.47
C LEU A 622 -22.57 -4.57 -2.31
N THR A 623 -23.34 -3.70 -1.63
CA THR A 623 -24.24 -4.10 -0.54
C THR A 623 -25.35 -5.03 -1.03
N LYS A 624 -25.97 -4.69 -2.16
CA LYS A 624 -27.01 -5.53 -2.77
C LYS A 624 -26.43 -6.88 -3.19
N MET A 625 -25.23 -6.89 -3.79
CA MET A 625 -24.56 -8.14 -4.14
C MET A 625 -24.23 -9.00 -2.92
N ALA A 626 -23.70 -8.40 -1.85
CA ALA A 626 -23.39 -9.11 -0.61
C ALA A 626 -24.64 -9.77 0.00
N LYS A 627 -25.74 -9.03 0.08
CA LYS A 627 -27.02 -9.56 0.59
C LYS A 627 -27.51 -10.79 -0.19
N GLU A 628 -27.31 -10.79 -1.50
CA GLU A 628 -27.90 -11.79 -2.39
C GLU A 628 -26.97 -12.96 -2.72
N LEU A 629 -25.64 -12.80 -2.56
CA LEU A 629 -24.64 -13.74 -3.08
C LEU A 629 -23.61 -14.22 -2.03
N SER A 630 -23.53 -13.60 -0.84
CA SER A 630 -22.46 -13.88 0.12
C SER A 630 -22.45 -15.30 0.69
N ASP A 631 -23.58 -16.02 0.65
CA ASP A 631 -23.67 -17.41 1.13
C ASP A 631 -22.85 -18.39 0.29
N GLU A 632 -22.66 -18.11 -1.00
CA GLU A 632 -21.93 -19.01 -1.92
C GLU A 632 -20.69 -18.35 -2.54
N TYR A 633 -20.67 -17.01 -2.66
CA TYR A 633 -19.66 -16.29 -3.42
C TYR A 633 -18.85 -15.30 -2.58
N ILE A 634 -17.64 -15.00 -3.05
CA ILE A 634 -16.83 -13.82 -2.68
C ILE A 634 -16.58 -12.99 -3.92
N LEU A 635 -16.72 -11.67 -3.80
CA LEU A 635 -16.38 -10.72 -4.85
C LEU A 635 -14.94 -10.21 -4.71
N VAL A 636 -14.08 -10.59 -5.65
CA VAL A 636 -12.74 -10.02 -5.79
C VAL A 636 -12.78 -8.75 -6.63
N LEU A 637 -12.24 -7.64 -6.11
CA LEU A 637 -12.02 -6.42 -6.87
C LEU A 637 -10.63 -6.42 -7.50
N LYS A 638 -10.57 -6.24 -8.82
CA LYS A 638 -9.34 -6.11 -9.60
C LYS A 638 -9.30 -4.82 -10.40
N LEU A 639 -9.03 -3.73 -9.71
CA LEU A 639 -9.03 -2.37 -10.27
C LEU A 639 -7.63 -1.95 -10.73
N HIS A 640 -7.57 -1.00 -11.66
CA HIS A 640 -6.30 -0.46 -12.14
C HIS A 640 -5.60 0.37 -11.02
N PRO A 641 -4.26 0.28 -10.83
CA PRO A 641 -3.55 0.96 -9.72
C PRO A 641 -3.71 2.49 -9.65
N SER A 642 -4.18 3.13 -10.73
CA SER A 642 -4.45 4.58 -10.75
C SER A 642 -5.81 4.96 -10.18
N VAL A 643 -6.74 4.01 -10.02
CA VAL A 643 -8.10 4.25 -9.54
C VAL A 643 -8.37 3.65 -8.16
N THR A 644 -7.44 2.86 -7.62
CA THR A 644 -7.62 2.15 -6.34
C THR A 644 -7.66 3.06 -5.12
N LYS A 645 -7.08 4.26 -5.19
CA LYS A 645 -6.85 5.12 -4.01
C LYS A 645 -8.12 5.63 -3.33
N ASN A 646 -9.25 5.65 -4.03
CA ASN A 646 -10.49 6.26 -3.54
C ASN A 646 -11.69 5.31 -3.58
N VAL A 647 -11.45 4.02 -3.81
CA VAL A 647 -12.52 3.03 -3.93
C VAL A 647 -12.94 2.58 -2.54
N GLN A 648 -14.24 2.75 -2.27
CA GLN A 648 -14.83 2.38 -1.00
C GLN A 648 -15.52 1.03 -1.02
N ILE A 649 -15.33 0.20 0.01
CA ILE A 649 -16.11 -1.03 0.19
C ILE A 649 -17.13 -0.76 1.30
N PRO A 650 -18.45 -0.78 1.01
CA PRO A 650 -19.47 -0.63 2.04
C PRO A 650 -19.31 -1.66 3.16
N GLU A 651 -19.52 -1.25 4.41
CA GLU A 651 -19.40 -2.12 5.59
C GLU A 651 -20.27 -3.40 5.46
N ALA A 652 -21.49 -3.25 4.93
CA ALA A 652 -22.41 -4.36 4.66
C ALA A 652 -21.90 -5.38 3.62
N ALA A 653 -20.79 -5.09 2.93
CA ALA A 653 -20.16 -5.96 1.95
C ALA A 653 -18.72 -6.38 2.33
N LYS A 654 -18.21 -6.01 3.53
CA LYS A 654 -16.81 -6.24 3.91
C LYS A 654 -16.40 -7.72 3.92
N ASP A 655 -17.30 -8.60 4.36
CA ASP A 655 -17.04 -10.05 4.47
C ASP A 655 -17.29 -10.78 3.14
N PHE A 656 -17.84 -10.05 2.16
CA PHE A 656 -18.11 -10.52 0.81
C PHE A 656 -17.04 -10.05 -0.19
N VAL A 657 -16.40 -8.89 0.04
CA VAL A 657 -15.55 -8.23 -0.96
C VAL A 657 -14.08 -8.29 -0.57
N LEU A 658 -13.23 -8.81 -1.47
CA LEU A 658 -11.77 -8.87 -1.32
C LEU A 658 -11.07 -8.02 -2.40
N ASN A 659 -10.30 -7.01 -2.00
CA ASN A 659 -9.56 -6.18 -2.96
C ASN A 659 -8.17 -6.75 -3.28
N LEU A 660 -8.00 -7.28 -4.50
CA LEU A 660 -6.74 -7.85 -5.02
C LEU A 660 -6.13 -7.00 -6.15
N SER A 661 -6.41 -5.70 -6.14
CA SER A 661 -5.94 -4.78 -7.19
C SER A 661 -4.41 -4.69 -7.31
N SER A 662 -3.67 -4.95 -6.23
CA SER A 662 -2.19 -4.96 -6.21
C SER A 662 -1.56 -6.29 -6.66
N ASN A 663 -2.34 -7.37 -6.74
CA ASN A 663 -1.85 -8.71 -7.08
C ASN A 663 -1.59 -8.88 -8.58
N ASP A 664 -0.92 -9.96 -8.99
CA ASP A 664 -0.80 -10.29 -10.42
C ASP A 664 -2.17 -10.65 -11.03
N ILE A 665 -2.44 -10.20 -12.26
CA ILE A 665 -3.74 -10.41 -12.92
C ILE A 665 -3.96 -11.87 -13.30
N ASN A 666 -2.96 -12.58 -13.84
CA ASN A 666 -3.12 -13.97 -14.24
C ASN A 666 -3.41 -14.83 -13.01
N ASN A 667 -2.74 -14.57 -11.89
CA ASN A 667 -3.00 -15.26 -10.63
C ASN A 667 -4.44 -15.04 -10.11
N VAL A 668 -4.98 -13.82 -10.26
CA VAL A 668 -6.38 -13.55 -9.91
C VAL A 668 -7.33 -14.34 -10.83
N LEU A 669 -7.10 -14.33 -12.14
CA LEU A 669 -7.92 -15.07 -13.09
C LEU A 669 -7.94 -16.59 -12.83
N MET A 670 -6.83 -17.17 -12.35
CA MET A 670 -6.75 -18.61 -12.00
C MET A 670 -7.65 -19.01 -10.83
N ILE A 671 -7.93 -18.08 -9.91
CA ILE A 671 -8.85 -18.31 -8.79
C ILE A 671 -10.28 -17.87 -9.09
N THR A 672 -10.53 -17.13 -10.17
CA THR A 672 -11.85 -16.64 -10.57
C THR A 672 -12.74 -17.77 -11.10
N ASP A 673 -14.00 -17.81 -10.64
CA ASP A 673 -15.06 -18.69 -11.15
C ASP A 673 -16.02 -17.97 -12.11
N ILE A 674 -16.32 -16.70 -11.83
CA ILE A 674 -17.13 -15.83 -12.72
C ILE A 674 -16.40 -14.50 -12.89
N LEU A 675 -16.20 -14.07 -14.12
CA LEU A 675 -15.62 -12.75 -14.41
C LEU A 675 -16.72 -11.73 -14.72
N ILE A 676 -16.72 -10.61 -14.00
CA ILE A 676 -17.47 -9.41 -14.37
C ILE A 676 -16.47 -8.39 -14.92
N SER A 677 -16.61 -8.03 -16.20
CA SER A 677 -15.79 -7.00 -16.84
C SER A 677 -16.67 -6.10 -17.71
N ASP A 678 -16.05 -5.18 -18.44
CA ASP A 678 -16.73 -4.25 -19.33
C ASP A 678 -16.09 -4.29 -20.73
N TYR A 679 -15.05 -3.50 -20.92
CA TYR A 679 -14.37 -3.22 -22.16
C TYR A 679 -12.92 -3.73 -22.08
N SER A 680 -12.61 -4.66 -21.19
CA SER A 680 -11.23 -5.04 -20.91
C SER A 680 -10.71 -6.08 -21.90
N SER A 681 -9.42 -6.01 -22.25
CA SER A 681 -8.79 -7.09 -23.03
C SER A 681 -8.64 -8.38 -22.24
N LEU A 682 -8.69 -8.35 -20.90
CA LEU A 682 -8.53 -9.54 -20.05
C LEU A 682 -9.55 -10.66 -20.33
N VAL A 683 -10.65 -10.34 -21.01
CA VAL A 683 -11.69 -11.29 -21.41
C VAL A 683 -11.16 -12.32 -22.41
N PHE A 684 -10.16 -11.95 -23.21
CA PHE A 684 -9.46 -12.88 -24.09
C PHE A 684 -8.68 -13.90 -23.26
N GLU A 685 -7.82 -13.47 -22.33
CA GLU A 685 -7.09 -14.39 -21.46
C GLU A 685 -8.03 -15.26 -20.61
N PHE A 686 -9.10 -14.69 -20.05
CA PHE A 686 -10.04 -15.46 -19.23
C PHE A 686 -10.84 -16.49 -20.05
N SER A 687 -11.04 -16.27 -21.36
CA SER A 687 -11.73 -17.23 -22.24
C SER A 687 -11.01 -18.57 -22.35
N LEU A 688 -9.69 -18.60 -22.12
CA LEU A 688 -8.88 -19.83 -22.10
C LEU A 688 -9.28 -20.77 -20.96
N MET A 689 -9.85 -20.23 -19.88
CA MET A 689 -10.34 -21.02 -18.75
C MET A 689 -11.76 -21.58 -18.98
N GLU A 690 -12.44 -21.17 -20.06
CA GLU A 690 -13.82 -21.54 -20.40
C GLU A 690 -14.83 -21.33 -19.27
N LYS A 691 -14.64 -20.27 -18.49
CA LYS A 691 -15.48 -19.93 -17.34
C LYS A 691 -16.47 -18.78 -17.63
N PRO A 692 -17.62 -18.74 -16.93
CA PRO A 692 -18.63 -17.70 -17.09
C PRO A 692 -18.13 -16.26 -17.07
N MET A 693 -18.67 -15.42 -17.96
CA MET A 693 -18.38 -13.99 -18.04
C MET A 693 -19.67 -13.16 -18.07
N ILE A 694 -19.65 -12.00 -17.41
CA ILE A 694 -20.72 -11.00 -17.43
C ILE A 694 -20.12 -9.66 -17.86
N PHE A 695 -20.81 -8.97 -18.77
CA PHE A 695 -20.35 -7.70 -19.34
C PHE A 695 -21.19 -6.55 -18.79
N PHE A 696 -20.68 -5.93 -17.72
CA PHE A 696 -21.34 -4.82 -17.03
C PHE A 696 -21.04 -3.48 -17.74
N ALA A 697 -21.75 -3.25 -18.85
CA ALA A 697 -21.54 -2.15 -19.78
C ALA A 697 -22.54 -1.00 -19.54
N TYR A 698 -22.52 -0.43 -18.33
CA TYR A 698 -23.45 0.61 -17.90
C TYR A 698 -23.29 1.94 -18.67
N ASP A 699 -22.14 2.18 -19.30
CA ASP A 699 -21.75 3.42 -19.99
C ASP A 699 -21.30 3.18 -21.44
N LEU A 700 -21.84 2.16 -22.12
CA LEU A 700 -21.37 1.73 -23.45
C LEU A 700 -21.36 2.84 -24.49
N GLU A 701 -22.43 3.62 -24.57
CA GLU A 701 -22.59 4.70 -25.56
C GLU A 701 -21.53 5.79 -25.37
N GLU A 702 -21.29 6.23 -24.14
CA GLU A 702 -20.24 7.21 -23.81
C GLU A 702 -18.85 6.65 -24.11
N TYR A 703 -18.60 5.37 -23.77
CA TYR A 703 -17.30 4.76 -23.96
C TYR A 703 -16.91 4.58 -25.43
N LEU A 704 -17.88 4.33 -26.30
CA LEU A 704 -17.67 4.19 -27.74
C LEU A 704 -17.14 5.49 -28.35
N VAL A 705 -17.64 6.65 -27.90
CA VAL A 705 -17.19 7.97 -28.35
C VAL A 705 -15.74 8.23 -27.97
N ASP A 706 -15.31 7.78 -26.77
CA ASP A 706 -13.98 8.08 -26.25
C ASP A 706 -12.84 7.26 -26.86
N ARG A 707 -13.10 6.00 -27.28
CA ARG A 707 -12.03 5.04 -27.61
C ARG A 707 -12.18 4.26 -28.91
N GLY A 708 -13.39 4.07 -29.43
CA GLY A 708 -13.65 3.27 -30.64
C GLY A 708 -13.32 1.77 -30.53
N PHE A 709 -14.16 0.91 -31.11
CA PHE A 709 -13.95 -0.55 -31.16
C PHE A 709 -13.69 -1.04 -32.59
N TYR A 710 -13.10 -2.23 -32.69
CA TYR A 710 -12.95 -2.94 -33.98
C TYR A 710 -14.16 -3.78 -34.34
N TYR A 711 -14.96 -4.16 -33.35
CA TYR A 711 -16.14 -4.99 -33.49
C TYR A 711 -17.34 -4.32 -32.83
N GLU A 712 -18.53 -4.65 -33.33
CA GLU A 712 -19.78 -4.32 -32.65
C GLU A 712 -19.83 -5.03 -31.30
N TYR A 713 -20.07 -4.26 -30.23
CA TYR A 713 -19.89 -4.75 -28.86
C TYR A 713 -20.86 -5.89 -28.51
N SER A 714 -22.13 -5.78 -28.96
CA SER A 714 -23.19 -6.78 -28.71
C SER A 714 -22.84 -8.17 -29.22
N ASP A 715 -22.18 -8.21 -30.36
CA ASP A 715 -21.91 -9.44 -31.10
C ASP A 715 -20.57 -10.03 -30.66
N PHE A 716 -19.64 -9.16 -30.27
CA PHE A 716 -18.29 -9.52 -29.87
C PHE A 716 -18.21 -10.23 -28.53
N VAL A 717 -18.87 -9.73 -27.48
CA VAL A 717 -18.64 -10.24 -26.12
C VAL A 717 -19.26 -11.63 -25.89
N PRO A 718 -18.57 -12.58 -25.24
CA PRO A 718 -19.04 -13.96 -25.08
C PRO A 718 -19.93 -14.19 -23.85
N GLY A 719 -20.75 -13.22 -23.45
CA GLY A 719 -21.60 -13.33 -22.27
C GLY A 719 -22.72 -12.30 -22.25
N PRO A 720 -23.64 -12.38 -21.26
CA PRO A 720 -24.71 -11.42 -21.11
C PRO A 720 -24.16 -10.00 -20.91
N ILE A 721 -24.74 -9.05 -21.66
CA ILE A 721 -24.51 -7.62 -21.47
C ILE A 721 -25.59 -7.10 -20.53
N VAL A 722 -25.14 -6.49 -19.43
CA VAL A 722 -26.02 -5.99 -18.38
C VAL A 722 -25.63 -4.56 -18.03
N LYS A 723 -26.61 -3.75 -17.63
CA LYS A 723 -26.41 -2.33 -17.33
C LYS A 723 -26.62 -2.02 -15.84
N THR A 724 -27.21 -2.94 -15.09
CA THR A 724 -27.55 -2.74 -13.68
C THR A 724 -27.01 -3.84 -12.78
N THR A 725 -26.84 -3.54 -11.49
CA THR A 725 -26.44 -4.55 -10.50
C THR A 725 -27.50 -5.65 -10.31
N ALA A 726 -28.79 -5.34 -10.53
CA ALA A 726 -29.86 -6.32 -10.39
C ALA A 726 -29.71 -7.43 -11.44
N GLU A 727 -29.47 -7.06 -12.69
CA GLU A 727 -29.23 -8.00 -13.79
C GLU A 727 -27.95 -8.82 -13.55
N VAL A 728 -26.88 -8.21 -13.02
CA VAL A 728 -25.66 -8.96 -12.64
C VAL A 728 -25.99 -10.06 -11.64
N ILE A 729 -26.74 -9.74 -10.57
CA ILE A 729 -27.12 -10.71 -9.54
C ILE A 729 -28.00 -11.82 -10.12
N GLU A 730 -28.96 -11.46 -10.98
CA GLU A 730 -29.83 -12.42 -11.66
C GLU A 730 -29.03 -13.40 -12.50
N GLN A 731 -28.07 -12.92 -13.29
CA GLN A 731 -27.21 -13.79 -14.10
C GLN A 731 -26.35 -14.73 -13.23
N VAL A 732 -25.78 -14.23 -12.13
CA VAL A 732 -25.01 -15.06 -11.19
C VAL A 732 -25.89 -16.14 -10.55
N LYS A 733 -27.11 -15.80 -10.11
CA LYS A 733 -28.03 -16.73 -9.45
C LYS A 733 -28.61 -17.76 -10.42
N ALA A 734 -28.99 -17.33 -11.61
CA ALA A 734 -29.51 -18.22 -12.65
C ALA A 734 -28.46 -19.27 -13.04
N ASN A 735 -27.19 -18.86 -13.11
CA ASN A 735 -26.05 -19.72 -13.46
C ASN A 735 -26.26 -20.49 -14.78
N GLN A 736 -26.97 -19.89 -15.74
CA GLN A 736 -27.29 -20.43 -17.06
C GLN A 736 -26.42 -19.78 -18.15
N PHE A 737 -25.10 -19.85 -18.01
CA PHE A 737 -24.17 -19.25 -18.95
C PHE A 737 -23.97 -20.11 -20.21
N ASP A 738 -23.98 -19.46 -21.38
CA ASP A 738 -23.67 -20.14 -22.65
C ASP A 738 -22.15 -20.32 -22.80
N LEU A 739 -21.63 -21.42 -22.26
CA LEU A 739 -20.22 -21.77 -22.40
C LEU A 739 -19.83 -22.10 -23.85
N LYS A 740 -20.77 -22.44 -24.74
CA LYS A 740 -20.46 -22.66 -26.17
C LYS A 740 -20.08 -21.33 -26.84
N ARG A 741 -20.74 -20.24 -26.47
CA ARG A 741 -20.37 -18.88 -26.95
C ARG A 741 -18.96 -18.50 -26.48
N ILE A 742 -18.58 -18.85 -25.24
CA ILE A 742 -17.22 -18.63 -24.72
C ILE A 742 -16.18 -19.45 -25.47
N ARG A 743 -16.47 -20.74 -25.74
CA ARG A 743 -15.59 -21.59 -26.56
C ARG A 743 -15.41 -21.06 -27.98
N SER A 744 -16.51 -20.64 -28.61
CA SER A 744 -16.48 -20.06 -29.96
C SER A 744 -15.66 -18.77 -30.00
N PHE A 745 -15.78 -17.93 -28.96
CA PHE A 745 -14.96 -16.73 -28.82
C PHE A 745 -13.48 -17.05 -28.63
N LYS A 746 -13.16 -18.00 -27.75
CA LYS A 746 -11.79 -18.50 -27.55
C LYS A 746 -11.20 -19.00 -28.87
N GLU A 747 -11.91 -19.86 -29.60
CA GLU A 747 -11.47 -20.43 -30.89
C GLU A 747 -11.33 -19.37 -31.99
N ARG A 748 -12.16 -18.33 -31.98
CA ARG A 748 -12.03 -17.19 -32.90
C ARG A 748 -10.76 -16.38 -32.64
N PHE A 749 -10.42 -16.14 -31.38
CA PHE A 749 -9.34 -15.21 -30.98
C PHE A 749 -8.02 -15.87 -30.59
N PHE A 750 -7.96 -17.20 -30.59
CA PHE A 750 -6.75 -17.99 -30.41
C PHE A 750 -6.65 -19.09 -31.47
N ASP A 751 -5.71 -18.96 -32.40
CA ASP A 751 -5.45 -19.99 -33.44
C ASP A 751 -4.88 -21.28 -32.83
N GLN A 752 -4.28 -21.18 -31.64
CA GLN A 752 -3.49 -22.23 -31.01
C GLN A 752 -3.79 -22.26 -29.49
N LEU A 753 -4.02 -23.47 -28.95
CA LEU A 753 -4.54 -23.69 -27.60
C LEU A 753 -3.76 -24.79 -26.86
N ASP A 754 -2.43 -24.79 -27.00
CA ASP A 754 -1.53 -25.82 -26.49
C ASP A 754 -0.57 -25.34 -25.39
N GLY A 755 -0.65 -24.06 -25.03
CA GLY A 755 0.26 -23.46 -24.03
C GLY A 755 1.71 -23.37 -24.48
N LYS A 756 1.96 -23.37 -25.80
CA LYS A 756 3.32 -23.37 -26.40
C LYS A 756 3.61 -22.09 -27.19
N SER A 757 3.04 -20.96 -26.80
CA SER A 757 3.22 -19.71 -27.56
C SER A 757 4.67 -19.22 -27.50
N ALA A 758 5.35 -19.38 -26.36
CA ALA A 758 6.77 -19.04 -26.22
C ALA A 758 7.68 -19.92 -27.08
N GLU A 759 7.45 -21.24 -27.07
CA GLU A 759 8.15 -22.22 -27.90
C GLU A 759 7.99 -21.87 -29.38
N ARG A 760 6.74 -21.70 -29.83
CA ARG A 760 6.40 -21.35 -31.21
C ARG A 760 7.00 -20.01 -31.64
N PHE A 761 7.03 -19.02 -30.74
CA PHE A 761 7.69 -17.74 -30.99
C PHE A 761 9.17 -17.94 -31.35
N VAL A 762 9.90 -18.72 -30.55
CA VAL A 762 11.34 -18.94 -30.76
C VAL A 762 11.58 -19.71 -32.05
N GLU A 763 10.83 -20.79 -32.28
CA GLU A 763 11.01 -21.64 -33.47
C GLU A 763 10.70 -20.92 -34.77
N THR A 764 9.67 -20.06 -34.78
CA THR A 764 9.20 -19.40 -36.01
C THR A 764 9.98 -18.13 -36.32
N LEU A 765 10.29 -17.32 -35.30
CA LEU A 765 10.82 -15.96 -35.52
C LEU A 765 12.33 -15.85 -35.35
N ILE A 766 12.98 -16.83 -34.72
CA ILE A 766 14.41 -16.81 -34.42
C ILE A 766 15.12 -17.89 -35.25
N GLU A 767 15.81 -17.44 -36.29
CA GLU A 767 16.64 -18.28 -37.18
C GLU A 767 17.68 -19.12 -36.38
N PRO A 768 17.97 -20.36 -36.80
CA PRO A 768 19.03 -21.21 -36.24
C PRO A 768 20.47 -20.62 -36.28
#